data_AF-F0ULC4-F1
#
_entry.id   AF-F0ULC4-F1
#
_cell.length_a   1.000
_cell.length_b   1.000
_cell.length_c   1.000
_cell.angle_alpha   90.00
_cell.angle_beta   90.00
_cell.angle_gamma   90.00
#
_symmetry.space_group_name_H-M   'P 1'
#
loop_
_entity.id
_entity.type
_entity.pdbx_description
1 polymer ?
#
loop_
_entity_poly.entity_id
_entity_poly.type
_entity_poly.pdbx_seq_one_letter_code
_entity_poly.pdbx_strand_id
1 'polypeptide(L)'
;MSAISHRPGTNGSSCERRTSFTSIPTSATSSSQPAYNGPQKLPSQTSLRRRSPNSSLSSSRPLSAQSYTSFQAKHKRLKSQYPLDSPELHVEYILVASFHVDRGPMMEHQYPSAISGDEHMLAELMLPDQTHVRSQDWTIFFLHKDAGTEEENEYVEPSAGQHAENNINSQENGGLNDDGSEVSEADEGEDDEGNAEGPPLMYVLNLVNTKQDTSVKRGAVVKAMAICTRHSFLHIYKPLLLLALEDYFKSPFPETLAALYHSLNAMDLSLLPRFTYLERHILQASDAKDIFIEKFEQMIKQRSADEKFLRDTEGSPQKHSSSPPKHALPRDTHEFESKIIYNDIAIPVKVPSAISPETVGNFSLIKLIQIFSGPHASSPQPFALHPHLTSSGAYTHPIIVLVNALLTQKRVIFLGHNRPSGEVAEAVLAACSLASGGILRGFTRHAFPYTDLTKIDELLKVPGFVAGVTNPAFANHHEWWDLLCDLPSGRMKISSCIEPAPVTEGSLYFQQLNLPAQSSAPNSGSSSGDLTGDSTFMDDIIRSVASRHGEGAIRAKWRAYITKFTRISATFEQTVYGATALHIIAPSDDSVDDQPEGQTGSSDPAYLRGHGYVWPDELTKQRELTAWVSRIEGWRNTRSYYYFIQDTAALYLAGRPVQSIDIHHHHDRLRSLKLSHADSAQIYLALSHVCQDYNSICQLLTVTPESQAGLFYLSMGLFHPDPMIRETVLDLLDRIAAHEAGRHFWAQLSRFTKLTYFRLKKEIDSKASPDGDSQNESSGQGWARRS
;
A
#
# COMPACT_ATOMS: atom_id res chain seq x y z
N MET A 1 4.05 -72.66 -6.50
CA MET A 1 3.29 -73.91 -6.74
C MET A 1 1.90 -73.54 -7.27
N SER A 2 1.30 -74.37 -8.14
CA SER A 2 -0.13 -74.45 -8.55
C SER A 2 -0.97 -73.15 -8.56
N ALA A 3 -1.48 -72.57 -9.67
CA ALA A 3 -1.86 -73.02 -11.03
C ALA A 3 -3.17 -73.84 -11.17
N ILE A 4 -3.88 -73.57 -12.30
CA ILE A 4 -5.14 -74.14 -12.88
C ILE A 4 -6.46 -73.36 -12.56
N SER A 5 -7.53 -73.24 -13.38
CA SER A 5 -7.80 -73.09 -14.86
C SER A 5 -9.27 -73.51 -15.21
N HIS A 6 -9.99 -73.16 -16.29
CA HIS A 6 -9.83 -72.21 -17.43
C HIS A 6 -11.17 -71.99 -18.24
N ARG A 7 -11.49 -70.76 -18.70
CA ARG A 7 -12.29 -70.42 -19.95
C ARG A 7 -13.77 -70.92 -20.05
N PRO A 8 -14.58 -70.66 -21.12
CA PRO A 8 -14.48 -69.85 -22.38
C PRO A 8 -15.34 -68.54 -22.34
N GLY A 9 -15.77 -67.79 -23.38
CA GLY A 9 -15.66 -67.81 -24.87
C GLY A 9 -16.99 -68.17 -25.61
N THR A 10 -17.39 -67.66 -26.80
CA THR A 10 -16.79 -66.74 -27.81
C THR A 10 -17.84 -66.17 -28.83
N ASN A 11 -17.52 -65.03 -29.49
CA ASN A 11 -18.11 -64.43 -30.74
C ASN A 11 -19.50 -63.74 -30.71
N GLY A 12 -19.77 -62.65 -31.49
CA GLY A 12 -18.85 -61.82 -32.30
C GLY A 12 -19.50 -60.84 -33.31
N SER A 13 -18.65 -60.05 -34.01
CA SER A 13 -18.93 -59.13 -35.16
C SER A 13 -19.72 -57.82 -34.86
N SER A 14 -19.54 -56.68 -35.55
CA SER A 14 -18.84 -56.37 -36.83
C SER A 14 -18.17 -54.97 -36.84
N CYS A 15 -17.13 -54.77 -37.69
CA CYS A 15 -16.65 -53.54 -38.38
C CYS A 15 -16.57 -52.17 -37.63
N GLU A 16 -15.62 -51.26 -37.83
CA GLU A 16 -14.32 -51.14 -38.54
C GLU A 16 -13.73 -49.74 -38.15
N ARG A 17 -12.49 -49.29 -38.41
CA ARG A 17 -11.30 -49.76 -39.18
C ARG A 17 -10.02 -49.36 -38.40
N ARG A 18 -8.83 -49.72 -38.89
CA ARG A 18 -7.51 -49.17 -38.47
C ARG A 18 -6.72 -48.69 -39.69
N THR A 19 -5.76 -47.76 -39.52
CA THR A 19 -4.30 -48.03 -39.65
C THR A 19 -3.44 -46.79 -39.33
N SER A 20 -2.18 -47.03 -38.97
CA SER A 20 -1.15 -46.04 -38.61
C SER A 20 0.21 -46.45 -39.23
N PHE A 21 1.25 -45.63 -38.99
CA PHE A 21 2.71 -45.90 -39.10
C PHE A 21 3.53 -45.30 -40.29
N THR A 22 4.25 -44.22 -39.96
CA THR A 22 5.70 -43.97 -40.15
C THR A 22 6.45 -44.27 -41.47
N SER A 23 7.18 -43.28 -41.99
CA SER A 23 8.66 -43.35 -42.23
C SER A 23 9.26 -41.98 -42.66
N ILE A 24 10.57 -41.93 -42.91
CA ILE A 24 11.54 -40.79 -42.84
C ILE A 24 12.63 -41.06 -43.95
N PRO A 25 13.47 -40.14 -44.53
CA PRO A 25 13.48 -38.68 -44.81
C PRO A 25 13.97 -38.30 -46.28
N THR A 26 14.38 -37.03 -46.52
CA THR A 26 15.37 -36.51 -47.53
C THR A 26 15.03 -36.55 -49.05
N SER A 27 15.53 -35.69 -49.97
CA SER A 27 16.21 -34.35 -49.93
C SER A 27 16.34 -33.69 -51.32
N ALA A 28 16.45 -32.34 -51.37
CA ALA A 28 16.96 -31.49 -52.49
C ALA A 28 16.12 -31.45 -53.81
N THR A 29 16.27 -30.50 -54.77
CA THR A 29 17.32 -29.46 -55.03
C THR A 29 16.77 -28.30 -55.91
N SER A 30 17.25 -27.05 -55.75
CA SER A 30 17.49 -26.08 -56.87
C SER A 30 18.16 -24.76 -56.39
N SER A 31 18.78 -24.01 -57.31
CA SER A 31 19.59 -22.77 -57.12
C SER A 31 18.88 -21.51 -57.72
N SER A 32 19.37 -20.25 -57.71
CA SER A 32 20.73 -19.65 -57.57
C SER A 32 20.72 -18.14 -57.15
N GLN A 33 21.91 -17.58 -56.89
CA GLN A 33 22.26 -16.20 -56.42
C GLN A 33 22.36 -15.14 -57.59
N PRO A 34 22.87 -13.86 -57.49
CA PRO A 34 23.68 -13.20 -56.41
C PRO A 34 23.64 -11.65 -56.16
N ALA A 35 24.45 -11.24 -55.14
CA ALA A 35 25.34 -10.05 -55.05
C ALA A 35 24.95 -8.70 -54.36
N TYR A 36 25.67 -8.41 -53.26
CA TYR A 36 26.30 -7.13 -52.80
C TYR A 36 25.56 -5.76 -52.85
N ASN A 37 25.26 -5.17 -51.68
CA ASN A 37 26.16 -4.18 -51.00
C ASN A 37 25.62 -3.72 -49.62
N GLY A 38 26.48 -3.12 -48.78
CA GLY A 38 26.13 -2.50 -47.48
C GLY A 38 25.83 -0.98 -47.57
N PRO A 39 25.80 -0.20 -46.45
CA PRO A 39 26.44 -0.47 -45.15
C PRO A 39 25.57 -0.22 -43.88
N GLN A 40 26.27 -0.24 -42.73
CA GLN A 40 25.86 -0.04 -41.33
C GLN A 40 24.94 1.16 -41.02
N LYS A 41 24.22 1.06 -39.88
CA LYS A 41 24.02 2.19 -38.94
C LYS A 41 23.82 1.70 -37.50
N LEU A 42 24.12 2.57 -36.53
CA LEU A 42 24.11 2.26 -35.09
C LEU A 42 22.74 2.53 -34.44
N PRO A 43 22.44 1.94 -33.26
CA PRO A 43 21.42 2.51 -32.36
C PRO A 43 21.91 3.87 -31.85
N SER A 44 21.03 4.86 -31.72
CA SER A 44 21.40 6.19 -31.22
C SER A 44 20.24 6.91 -30.53
N GLN A 45 20.37 7.01 -29.21
CA GLN A 45 20.01 8.13 -28.34
C GLN A 45 18.62 8.79 -28.48
N THR A 46 17.86 8.65 -27.41
CA THR A 46 16.76 9.54 -27.02
C THR A 46 17.27 10.97 -26.80
N SER A 47 16.65 11.98 -27.44
CA SER A 47 16.86 13.38 -27.05
C SER A 47 15.58 14.23 -27.13
N LEU A 48 15.31 14.87 -25.99
CA LEU A 48 14.44 16.03 -25.77
C LEU A 48 14.68 17.12 -26.86
N ARG A 49 13.75 18.02 -27.21
CA ARG A 49 12.68 18.64 -26.40
C ARG A 49 11.66 19.41 -27.27
N ARG A 50 10.48 19.68 -26.68
CA ARG A 50 9.45 20.73 -26.95
C ARG A 50 9.60 21.68 -28.16
N ARG A 51 8.46 21.94 -28.83
CA ARG A 51 8.20 23.22 -29.52
C ARG A 51 6.76 23.72 -29.30
N SER A 52 6.61 24.82 -28.57
CA SER A 52 5.39 25.64 -28.38
C SER A 52 5.88 27.08 -28.13
N PRO A 53 5.29 28.12 -28.74
CA PRO A 53 4.03 28.76 -28.27
C PRO A 53 2.90 28.67 -29.33
N ASN A 54 1.61 28.76 -29.02
CA ASN A 54 0.78 29.92 -28.57
C ASN A 54 0.76 31.13 -29.54
N SER A 55 -0.37 31.82 -29.80
CA SER A 55 -1.77 31.54 -29.40
C SER A 55 -2.82 32.48 -30.07
N SER A 56 -4.00 31.91 -30.38
CA SER A 56 -5.36 32.43 -30.09
C SER A 56 -5.90 33.76 -30.68
N LEU A 57 -7.14 34.08 -30.27
CA LEU A 57 -7.99 35.28 -30.50
C LEU A 57 -8.83 35.31 -31.81
N SER A 58 -10.09 35.80 -31.81
CA SER A 58 -11.04 36.07 -30.70
C SER A 58 -12.45 36.51 -31.18
N SER A 59 -13.52 36.14 -30.46
CA SER A 59 -14.71 37.00 -30.20
C SER A 59 -15.71 36.35 -29.22
N SER A 60 -16.38 37.04 -28.28
CA SER A 60 -16.11 38.37 -27.68
C SER A 60 -17.04 38.70 -26.48
N ARG A 61 -16.42 39.03 -25.32
CA ARG A 61 -16.86 40.03 -24.29
C ARG A 61 -18.18 39.81 -23.49
N PRO A 62 -18.42 40.60 -22.40
CA PRO A 62 -17.52 41.48 -21.63
C PRO A 62 -17.13 40.87 -20.26
N LEU A 63 -15.98 41.14 -19.61
CA LEU A 63 -15.28 42.39 -19.27
C LEU A 63 -15.96 43.30 -18.22
N SER A 64 -15.64 43.04 -16.95
CA SER A 64 -15.38 44.06 -15.92
C SER A 64 -14.01 43.75 -15.28
N ALA A 65 -13.29 44.76 -14.78
CA ALA A 65 -11.88 44.64 -14.38
C ALA A 65 -11.51 45.61 -13.24
N GLN A 66 -10.24 45.51 -12.79
CA GLN A 66 -9.60 46.19 -11.66
C GLN A 66 -9.87 45.47 -10.31
N SER A 67 -8.94 44.71 -9.72
CA SER A 67 -7.49 44.91 -9.43
C SER A 67 -7.22 45.87 -8.28
N TYR A 68 -6.81 45.31 -7.14
CA TYR A 68 -5.77 45.89 -6.28
C TYR A 68 -4.86 44.77 -5.78
N THR A 69 -3.56 45.07 -5.70
CA THR A 69 -2.48 44.13 -5.38
C THR A 69 -2.06 44.22 -3.91
N SER A 70 -1.83 43.07 -3.28
CA SER A 70 -0.92 42.98 -2.12
C SER A 70 -0.17 41.65 -2.17
N PHE A 71 1.12 41.69 -1.78
CA PHE A 71 1.98 40.51 -1.78
C PHE A 71 1.70 39.65 -0.55
N GLN A 72 0.96 38.57 -0.75
CA GLN A 72 1.05 37.37 0.07
C GLN A 72 1.41 36.21 -0.85
N ALA A 73 2.36 35.37 -0.43
CA ALA A 73 2.65 34.14 -1.13
C ALA A 73 1.36 33.31 -1.23
N LYS A 74 0.97 32.90 -2.43
CA LYS A 74 -0.23 32.08 -2.64
C LYS A 74 0.03 30.68 -2.11
N HIS A 75 -0.17 30.46 -0.81
CA HIS A 75 -0.26 29.12 -0.23
C HIS A 75 -1.22 28.29 -1.08
N LYS A 76 -0.73 27.19 -1.67
CA LYS A 76 -1.54 26.30 -2.53
C LYS A 76 -2.81 25.90 -1.74
N ARG A 77 -4.00 26.10 -2.32
CA ARG A 77 -5.27 25.73 -1.67
C ARG A 77 -5.26 24.23 -1.39
N LEU A 78 -5.69 23.82 -0.20
CA LEU A 78 -5.58 22.43 0.22
C LEU A 78 -6.70 21.63 -0.46
N LYS A 79 -6.34 20.55 -1.16
CA LYS A 79 -7.30 19.68 -1.84
C LYS A 79 -7.98 18.77 -0.79
N SER A 80 -9.29 18.61 -0.89
CA SER A 80 -10.02 17.58 -0.12
C SER A 80 -9.68 16.18 -0.66
N GLN A 81 -9.74 15.17 0.21
CA GLN A 81 -9.71 13.77 -0.22
C GLN A 81 -11.01 13.36 -0.93
N TYR A 82 -12.15 13.96 -0.54
CA TYR A 82 -13.47 13.69 -1.09
C TYR A 82 -14.25 15.01 -1.30
N PRO A 83 -14.00 15.74 -2.41
CA PRO A 83 -14.71 16.98 -2.72
C PRO A 83 -16.22 16.78 -2.87
N LEU A 84 -17.03 17.78 -2.47
CA LEU A 84 -18.50 17.74 -2.65
C LEU A 84 -18.90 17.63 -4.13
N ASP A 85 -18.14 18.28 -5.01
CA ASP A 85 -18.40 18.34 -6.44
C ASP A 85 -17.75 17.15 -7.20
N SER A 86 -17.39 16.08 -6.49
CA SER A 86 -16.84 14.86 -7.10
C SER A 86 -17.94 14.07 -7.84
N PRO A 87 -17.67 13.54 -9.05
CA PRO A 87 -18.56 12.58 -9.69
C PRO A 87 -18.51 11.19 -9.03
N GLU A 88 -17.56 10.93 -8.12
CA GLU A 88 -17.41 9.65 -7.45
C GLU A 88 -18.37 9.50 -6.26
N LEU A 89 -19.22 8.49 -6.32
CA LEU A 89 -20.16 8.15 -5.26
C LEU A 89 -19.51 7.35 -4.13
N HIS A 90 -20.02 7.50 -2.91
CA HIS A 90 -19.59 6.69 -1.76
C HIS A 90 -20.07 5.23 -1.87
N VAL A 91 -21.23 5.00 -2.46
CA VAL A 91 -21.84 3.68 -2.65
C VAL A 91 -22.44 3.61 -4.04
N GLU A 92 -22.05 2.58 -4.81
CA GLU A 92 -22.49 2.39 -6.20
C GLU A 92 -23.76 1.53 -6.29
N TYR A 93 -23.87 0.49 -5.46
CA TYR A 93 -25.02 -0.43 -5.46
C TYR A 93 -25.44 -0.85 -4.07
N ILE A 94 -26.75 -1.09 -3.92
CA ILE A 94 -27.36 -1.78 -2.79
C ILE A 94 -28.11 -2.98 -3.34
N LEU A 95 -27.83 -4.15 -2.75
CA LEU A 95 -28.35 -5.43 -3.17
C LEU A 95 -29.15 -6.05 -2.03
N VAL A 96 -30.21 -6.79 -2.35
CA VAL A 96 -30.97 -7.59 -1.39
C VAL A 96 -31.23 -8.96 -1.98
N ALA A 97 -30.86 -10.01 -1.25
CA ALA A 97 -31.12 -11.41 -1.61
C ALA A 97 -31.95 -12.11 -0.51
N SER A 98 -32.73 -13.12 -0.88
CA SER A 98 -33.44 -13.97 0.08
C SER A 98 -33.41 -15.44 -0.30
N PHE A 99 -33.66 -16.30 0.69
CA PHE A 99 -33.66 -17.74 0.48
C PHE A 99 -35.07 -18.27 0.17
N HIS A 100 -35.28 -18.77 -1.04
CA HIS A 100 -36.55 -19.37 -1.44
C HIS A 100 -36.53 -20.90 -1.29
N VAL A 101 -37.53 -21.45 -0.60
CA VAL A 101 -37.63 -22.88 -0.21
C VAL A 101 -37.42 -23.84 -1.38
N ASP A 102 -37.99 -23.50 -2.53
CA ASP A 102 -38.08 -24.37 -3.72
C ASP A 102 -37.08 -23.96 -4.83
N ARG A 103 -36.25 -22.93 -4.61
CA ARG A 103 -35.31 -22.38 -5.62
C ARG A 103 -33.88 -22.09 -5.14
N GLY A 104 -33.64 -22.02 -3.83
CA GLY A 104 -32.35 -21.62 -3.27
C GLY A 104 -32.23 -20.10 -3.07
N PRO A 105 -31.01 -19.56 -2.98
CA PRO A 105 -30.74 -18.12 -3.01
C PRO A 105 -31.32 -17.45 -4.26
N MET A 106 -31.91 -16.26 -4.09
CA MET A 106 -32.34 -15.41 -5.21
C MET A 106 -32.10 -13.93 -4.87
N MET A 107 -31.77 -13.12 -5.87
CA MET A 107 -31.81 -11.67 -5.75
C MET A 107 -33.28 -11.19 -5.69
N GLU A 108 -33.64 -10.38 -4.70
CA GLU A 108 -34.97 -9.77 -4.59
C GLU A 108 -34.99 -8.40 -5.27
N HIS A 109 -34.09 -7.50 -4.83
CA HIS A 109 -34.06 -6.09 -5.24
C HIS A 109 -32.62 -5.58 -5.40
N GLN A 110 -32.43 -4.64 -6.31
CA GLN A 110 -31.17 -3.98 -6.60
C GLN A 110 -31.44 -2.47 -6.80
N TYR A 111 -30.53 -1.61 -6.37
CA TYR A 111 -30.64 -0.15 -6.51
C TYR A 111 -29.24 0.46 -6.69
N PRO A 112 -29.02 1.46 -7.56
CA PRO A 112 -30.00 2.20 -8.37
C PRO A 112 -30.41 1.47 -9.66
N SER A 113 -29.58 0.55 -10.14
CA SER A 113 -29.82 -0.32 -11.30
C SER A 113 -29.42 -1.76 -10.98
N ALA A 114 -29.76 -2.69 -11.85
CA ALA A 114 -29.22 -4.05 -11.78
C ALA A 114 -27.69 -4.02 -12.01
N ILE A 115 -26.96 -4.88 -11.30
CA ILE A 115 -25.51 -5.03 -11.43
C ILE A 115 -25.16 -6.01 -12.55
N SER A 116 -24.04 -5.80 -13.26
CA SER A 116 -23.57 -6.71 -14.30
C SER A 116 -22.97 -7.99 -13.69
N GLY A 117 -23.52 -9.16 -14.02
CA GLY A 117 -23.01 -10.46 -13.60
C GLY A 117 -24.11 -11.54 -13.54
N ASP A 118 -23.78 -12.70 -12.96
CA ASP A 118 -24.78 -13.71 -12.62
C ASP A 118 -25.43 -13.39 -11.26
N GLU A 119 -26.71 -13.03 -11.30
CA GLU A 119 -27.52 -12.73 -10.11
C GLU A 119 -27.65 -13.93 -9.13
N HIS A 120 -27.58 -15.16 -9.64
CA HIS A 120 -27.64 -16.37 -8.82
C HIS A 120 -26.36 -16.54 -8.01
N MET A 121 -25.19 -16.51 -8.67
CA MET A 121 -23.89 -16.60 -7.98
C MET A 121 -23.70 -15.45 -6.98
N LEU A 122 -24.24 -14.27 -7.29
CA LEU A 122 -24.21 -13.14 -6.36
C LEU A 122 -25.14 -13.34 -5.15
N ALA A 123 -26.32 -13.95 -5.36
CA ALA A 123 -27.22 -14.33 -4.26
C ALA A 123 -26.64 -15.46 -3.39
N GLU A 124 -25.88 -16.41 -3.96
CA GLU A 124 -25.14 -17.44 -3.21
C GLU A 124 -24.07 -16.83 -2.29
N LEU A 125 -23.22 -15.93 -2.81
CA LEU A 125 -22.25 -15.18 -2.00
C LEU A 125 -22.92 -14.29 -0.94
N MET A 126 -24.12 -13.77 -1.22
CA MET A 126 -24.91 -13.02 -0.25
C MET A 126 -25.59 -13.89 0.82
N LEU A 127 -25.72 -15.20 0.63
CA LEU A 127 -26.34 -16.12 1.59
C LEU A 127 -25.41 -17.31 1.93
N PRO A 128 -24.27 -17.06 2.63
CA PRO A 128 -23.28 -18.07 2.97
C PRO A 128 -23.81 -19.38 3.58
N ASP A 129 -23.00 -20.43 3.38
CA ASP A 129 -23.22 -21.77 3.92
C ASP A 129 -23.46 -21.70 5.44
N GLN A 130 -24.48 -22.40 5.93
CA GLN A 130 -24.92 -22.40 7.34
C GLN A 130 -25.50 -21.08 7.91
N THR A 131 -25.80 -20.05 7.12
CA THR A 131 -26.49 -18.83 7.61
C THR A 131 -27.75 -19.11 8.44
N HIS A 132 -28.54 -20.12 8.04
CA HIS A 132 -29.81 -20.47 8.69
C HIS A 132 -29.70 -21.00 10.15
N VAL A 133 -28.51 -21.38 10.64
CA VAL A 133 -28.32 -21.75 12.07
C VAL A 133 -27.87 -20.57 12.94
N ARG A 134 -27.79 -19.36 12.37
CA ARG A 134 -27.41 -18.12 13.07
C ARG A 134 -28.53 -17.09 12.93
N SER A 135 -28.74 -16.26 13.95
CA SER A 135 -29.68 -15.14 13.87
C SER A 135 -29.18 -14.04 12.93
N GLN A 136 -27.87 -13.79 12.93
CA GLN A 136 -27.18 -12.88 12.03
C GLN A 136 -25.83 -13.47 11.62
N ASP A 137 -25.37 -13.15 10.41
CA ASP A 137 -23.97 -13.31 10.00
C ASP A 137 -23.53 -12.11 9.15
N TRP A 138 -22.25 -11.77 9.23
CA TRP A 138 -21.62 -10.72 8.42
C TRP A 138 -20.70 -11.38 7.42
N THR A 139 -20.60 -10.87 6.19
CA THR A 139 -19.53 -11.28 5.28
C THR A 139 -19.02 -10.11 4.45
N ILE A 140 -17.83 -10.28 3.89
CA ILE A 140 -17.21 -9.38 2.93
C ILE A 140 -16.81 -10.25 1.74
N PHE A 141 -17.15 -9.81 0.53
CA PHE A 141 -16.64 -10.39 -0.72
C PHE A 141 -16.33 -9.27 -1.72
N PHE A 142 -15.51 -9.59 -2.72
CA PHE A 142 -15.03 -8.63 -3.70
C PHE A 142 -15.61 -8.92 -5.08
N LEU A 143 -16.15 -7.89 -5.73
CA LEU A 143 -16.56 -7.96 -7.13
C LEU A 143 -15.40 -7.49 -7.99
N HIS A 144 -14.85 -8.43 -8.75
CA HIS A 144 -13.83 -8.20 -9.75
C HIS A 144 -14.56 -7.85 -11.05
N LYS A 145 -14.58 -6.56 -11.43
CA LYS A 145 -15.19 -6.15 -12.71
C LYS A 145 -14.33 -6.70 -13.85
N ASP A 146 -14.91 -7.52 -14.72
CA ASP A 146 -14.20 -8.08 -15.87
C ASP A 146 -13.64 -6.97 -16.78
N ALA A 147 -12.35 -7.03 -17.04
CA ALA A 147 -11.62 -6.02 -17.82
C ALA A 147 -11.81 -6.15 -19.35
N GLY A 148 -12.77 -6.97 -19.81
CA GLY A 148 -12.92 -7.35 -21.22
C GLY A 148 -14.20 -6.87 -21.91
N THR A 149 -15.14 -6.23 -21.21
CA THR A 149 -16.50 -5.99 -21.73
C THR A 149 -16.73 -4.59 -22.32
N GLU A 150 -15.73 -3.70 -22.26
CA GLU A 150 -15.87 -2.29 -22.67
C GLU A 150 -15.26 -1.97 -24.05
N GLU A 151 -14.45 -2.87 -24.64
CA GLU A 151 -13.78 -2.64 -25.95
C GLU A 151 -14.68 -2.86 -27.18
N GLU A 152 -15.80 -3.59 -27.07
CA GLU A 152 -16.62 -3.97 -28.25
C GLU A 152 -17.73 -2.98 -28.64
N ASN A 153 -18.09 -2.00 -27.80
CA ASN A 153 -19.35 -1.26 -27.93
C ASN A 153 -19.29 0.21 -28.44
N GLU A 154 -18.11 0.79 -28.70
CA GLU A 154 -18.00 2.19 -29.13
C GLU A 154 -17.52 2.37 -30.59
N TYR A 155 -18.37 1.97 -31.56
CA TYR A 155 -18.23 2.33 -32.97
C TYR A 155 -19.54 2.93 -33.51
N VAL A 156 -19.56 4.26 -33.68
CA VAL A 156 -20.65 5.01 -34.34
C VAL A 156 -20.05 5.93 -35.41
N GLU A 157 -20.42 5.70 -36.68
CA GLU A 157 -19.87 6.46 -37.81
C GLU A 157 -20.42 7.90 -37.92
N PRO A 158 -19.57 8.93 -38.08
CA PRO A 158 -20.00 10.28 -38.43
C PRO A 158 -20.19 10.44 -39.95
N SER A 159 -21.37 10.93 -40.37
CA SER A 159 -21.70 11.17 -41.78
C SER A 159 -21.06 12.45 -42.38
N ALA A 160 -20.83 12.46 -43.70
CA ALA A 160 -20.01 13.45 -44.41
C ALA A 160 -20.69 14.82 -44.72
N GLY A 161 -19.88 15.88 -44.89
CA GLY A 161 -20.38 17.27 -45.06
C GLY A 161 -19.43 18.32 -45.70
N GLN A 162 -18.92 18.06 -46.91
CA GLN A 162 -18.57 19.02 -47.99
C GLN A 162 -17.67 20.29 -47.75
N HIS A 163 -16.48 20.25 -48.37
CA HIS A 163 -15.67 21.29 -49.07
C HIS A 163 -16.00 22.82 -49.03
N ALA A 164 -14.96 23.63 -48.74
CA ALA A 164 -14.42 24.75 -49.58
C ALA A 164 -13.14 25.32 -48.90
N GLU A 165 -11.91 25.18 -49.40
CA GLU A 165 -11.21 25.81 -50.55
C GLU A 165 -10.63 27.25 -50.35
N ASN A 166 -9.28 27.29 -50.31
CA ASN A 166 -8.34 28.23 -50.96
C ASN A 166 -7.91 29.60 -50.37
N ASN A 167 -6.58 29.83 -50.52
CA ASN A 167 -5.85 31.09 -50.78
C ASN A 167 -5.56 32.13 -49.65
N ILE A 168 -4.44 32.88 -49.65
CA ILE A 168 -3.06 32.66 -50.18
C ILE A 168 -2.05 33.70 -49.58
N ASN A 169 -0.75 33.37 -49.55
CA ASN A 169 0.45 34.25 -49.47
C ASN A 169 0.74 35.25 -48.31
N SER A 170 1.98 35.11 -47.77
CA SER A 170 3.00 36.17 -47.54
C SER A 170 2.84 37.18 -46.38
N GLN A 171 3.89 37.83 -45.85
CA GLN A 171 5.32 37.88 -46.23
C GLN A 171 6.29 38.02 -45.01
N GLU A 172 7.58 38.20 -45.27
CA GLU A 172 8.72 38.14 -44.32
C GLU A 172 8.95 39.42 -43.48
N ASN A 173 9.36 39.23 -42.22
CA ASN A 173 10.40 39.93 -41.42
C ASN A 173 10.10 39.74 -39.91
N GLY A 174 11.06 39.80 -38.98
CA GLY A 174 12.49 40.05 -39.11
C GLY A 174 12.99 41.00 -38.00
N GLY A 175 13.46 40.46 -36.88
CA GLY A 175 13.94 41.25 -35.72
C GLY A 175 14.41 40.35 -34.57
N LEU A 176 15.40 40.82 -33.80
CA LEU A 176 15.99 40.13 -32.64
C LEU A 176 15.50 40.73 -31.31
N ASN A 177 15.94 40.07 -30.22
CA ASN A 177 15.92 40.39 -28.78
C ASN A 177 14.96 39.44 -28.03
N ASP A 178 15.39 38.56 -27.11
CA ASP A 178 16.36 38.67 -26.00
C ASP A 178 15.78 39.36 -24.76
N ASP A 179 15.18 38.57 -23.86
CA ASP A 179 15.47 38.50 -22.41
C ASP A 179 14.62 37.38 -21.73
N GLY A 180 15.05 36.93 -20.55
CA GLY A 180 14.24 36.39 -19.44
C GLY A 180 13.12 35.36 -19.70
N SER A 181 13.43 34.07 -19.63
CA SER A 181 12.42 33.01 -19.50
C SER A 181 12.35 32.41 -18.09
N GLU A 182 11.36 32.81 -17.30
CA GLU A 182 11.04 32.16 -16.01
C GLU A 182 10.64 30.69 -16.25
N VAL A 183 11.16 29.78 -15.41
CA VAL A 183 10.74 28.37 -15.43
C VAL A 183 9.50 28.17 -14.56
N SER A 184 8.37 27.89 -15.20
CA SER A 184 7.15 27.44 -14.52
C SER A 184 7.34 26.03 -13.96
N GLU A 185 7.31 25.89 -12.63
CA GLU A 185 7.31 24.60 -11.93
C GLU A 185 6.06 23.78 -12.31
N ALA A 186 6.20 22.45 -12.34
CA ALA A 186 5.12 21.53 -12.66
C ALA A 186 4.20 21.28 -11.44
N ASP A 187 2.99 20.75 -11.65
CA ASP A 187 2.01 20.57 -10.57
C ASP A 187 2.35 19.36 -9.68
N GLU A 188 3.23 19.56 -8.69
CA GLU A 188 3.35 18.64 -7.56
C GLU A 188 2.00 18.48 -6.84
N GLY A 189 1.34 17.35 -7.05
CA GLY A 189 0.05 17.04 -6.42
C GLY A 189 -0.78 15.93 -7.07
N GLU A 190 -0.41 15.44 -8.25
CA GLU A 190 -1.03 14.24 -8.86
C GLU A 190 -0.39 12.94 -8.31
N ASP A 191 -0.66 12.67 -7.02
CA ASP A 191 -0.58 11.31 -6.45
C ASP A 191 -1.65 10.44 -7.14
N ASP A 192 -1.43 10.02 -8.39
CA ASP A 192 -2.39 9.18 -9.14
C ASP A 192 -2.35 7.73 -8.66
N GLU A 193 -3.26 7.39 -7.76
CA GLU A 193 -3.50 6.02 -7.30
C GLU A 193 -4.20 5.14 -8.37
N GLY A 194 -4.54 5.72 -9.53
CA GLY A 194 -5.19 5.05 -10.66
C GLY A 194 -4.30 4.11 -11.47
N ASN A 195 -2.96 4.26 -11.43
CA ASN A 195 -2.03 3.45 -12.24
C ASN A 195 -1.81 2.00 -11.73
N ALA A 196 -2.80 1.44 -11.04
CA ALA A 196 -2.83 0.07 -10.55
C ALA A 196 -3.62 -0.83 -11.52
N GLU A 197 -3.09 -1.06 -12.72
CA GLU A 197 -3.57 -1.95 -13.80
C GLU A 197 -4.87 -2.75 -13.53
N GLY A 198 -5.95 -2.37 -14.24
CA GLY A 198 -7.29 -2.94 -14.13
C GLY A 198 -8.27 -2.05 -13.34
N PRO A 199 -9.60 -2.20 -13.52
CA PRO A 199 -10.61 -1.37 -12.85
C PRO A 199 -10.51 -1.44 -11.31
N PRO A 200 -11.00 -0.42 -10.57
CA PRO A 200 -10.99 -0.42 -9.11
C PRO A 200 -11.82 -1.59 -8.56
N LEU A 201 -11.32 -2.23 -7.49
CA LEU A 201 -12.05 -3.29 -6.79
C LEU A 201 -13.31 -2.72 -6.14
N MET A 202 -14.45 -3.38 -6.34
CA MET A 202 -15.69 -3.07 -5.66
C MET A 202 -15.84 -4.00 -4.45
N TYR A 203 -15.79 -3.43 -3.25
CA TYR A 203 -15.93 -4.16 -2.00
C TYR A 203 -17.40 -4.24 -1.60
N VAL A 204 -17.86 -5.45 -1.23
CA VAL A 204 -19.25 -5.68 -0.81
C VAL A 204 -19.28 -6.01 0.67
N LEU A 205 -19.90 -5.14 1.48
CA LEU A 205 -20.28 -5.43 2.86
C LEU A 205 -21.67 -6.05 2.85
N ASN A 206 -21.80 -7.30 3.30
CA ASN A 206 -23.09 -8.00 3.36
C ASN A 206 -23.47 -8.36 4.81
N LEU A 207 -24.76 -8.23 5.11
CA LEU A 207 -25.39 -8.61 6.37
C LEU A 207 -26.54 -9.57 6.09
N VAL A 208 -26.47 -10.78 6.67
CA VAL A 208 -27.57 -11.76 6.67
C VAL A 208 -28.29 -11.73 8.01
N ASN A 209 -29.62 -11.82 7.98
CA ASN A 209 -30.46 -11.85 9.17
C ASN A 209 -31.59 -12.90 9.00
N THR A 210 -31.72 -13.78 9.99
CA THR A 210 -32.66 -14.90 10.04
C THR A 210 -33.71 -14.62 11.11
N LYS A 211 -34.93 -14.25 10.70
CA LYS A 211 -36.06 -14.09 11.62
C LYS A 211 -36.90 -15.35 11.63
N GLN A 212 -37.19 -15.90 12.81
CA GLN A 212 -38.11 -17.03 12.97
C GLN A 212 -39.55 -16.53 12.74
N ASP A 213 -40.29 -17.22 11.86
CA ASP A 213 -41.65 -16.88 11.45
C ASP A 213 -42.43 -18.19 11.17
N THR A 214 -43.37 -18.50 12.05
CA THR A 214 -44.19 -19.71 11.99
C THR A 214 -45.26 -19.69 10.90
N SER A 215 -45.46 -18.56 10.19
CA SER A 215 -46.37 -18.48 9.04
C SER A 215 -45.75 -19.03 7.75
N VAL A 216 -44.42 -19.16 7.68
CA VAL A 216 -43.68 -19.55 6.47
C VAL A 216 -43.30 -21.03 6.49
N LYS A 217 -43.29 -21.70 5.32
CA LYS A 217 -43.06 -23.15 5.14
C LYS A 217 -41.86 -23.75 5.92
N ARG A 218 -40.81 -22.98 6.21
CA ARG A 218 -39.59 -23.44 6.93
C ARG A 218 -39.50 -22.93 8.38
N GLY A 219 -40.49 -22.20 8.90
CA GLY A 219 -40.46 -21.61 10.24
C GLY A 219 -39.55 -20.39 10.40
N ALA A 220 -38.90 -19.94 9.32
CA ALA A 220 -38.01 -18.78 9.32
C ALA A 220 -37.95 -18.11 7.94
N VAL A 221 -37.63 -16.81 7.94
CA VAL A 221 -37.32 -15.97 6.79
C VAL A 221 -35.87 -15.52 6.89
N VAL A 222 -35.06 -15.83 5.87
CA VAL A 222 -33.66 -15.39 5.75
C VAL A 222 -33.58 -14.34 4.65
N LYS A 223 -33.07 -13.16 4.99
CA LYS A 223 -32.76 -12.09 4.03
C LYS A 223 -31.35 -11.57 4.26
N ALA A 224 -30.71 -11.17 3.17
CA ALA A 224 -29.41 -10.53 3.13
C ALA A 224 -29.54 -9.14 2.46
N MET A 225 -28.83 -8.14 2.99
CA MET A 225 -28.69 -6.84 2.35
C MET A 225 -27.21 -6.47 2.31
N ALA A 226 -26.76 -5.94 1.18
CA ALA A 226 -25.37 -5.61 0.95
C ALA A 226 -25.17 -4.21 0.37
N ILE A 227 -24.04 -3.59 0.73
CA ILE A 227 -23.58 -2.28 0.28
C ILE A 227 -22.30 -2.49 -0.55
N CYS A 228 -22.29 -2.00 -1.78
CA CYS A 228 -21.17 -2.11 -2.71
C CYS A 228 -20.48 -0.75 -2.86
N THR A 229 -19.17 -0.71 -2.57
CA THR A 229 -18.40 0.54 -2.45
C THR A 229 -16.95 0.36 -2.87
N ARG A 230 -16.31 1.44 -3.35
CA ARG A 230 -14.86 1.52 -3.57
C ARG A 230 -14.08 1.87 -2.29
N HIS A 231 -14.76 2.21 -1.21
CA HIS A 231 -14.13 2.60 0.06
C HIS A 231 -13.68 1.37 0.84
N SER A 232 -12.37 1.20 1.00
CA SER A 232 -11.77 0.13 1.80
C SER A 232 -12.21 0.18 3.27
N PHE A 233 -12.61 1.34 3.78
CA PHE A 233 -13.18 1.55 5.11
C PHE A 233 -14.69 1.22 5.24
N LEU A 234 -15.26 0.46 4.29
CA LEU A 234 -16.64 -0.08 4.27
C LEU A 234 -17.26 -0.49 5.61
N HIS A 235 -16.45 -0.88 6.60
CA HIS A 235 -16.89 -1.26 7.93
C HIS A 235 -17.65 -0.13 8.68
N ILE A 236 -17.50 1.14 8.29
CA ILE A 236 -18.28 2.27 8.84
C ILE A 236 -19.80 2.12 8.61
N TYR A 237 -20.21 1.37 7.58
CA TYR A 237 -21.63 1.24 7.21
C TYR A 237 -22.37 0.17 8.02
N LYS A 238 -21.67 -0.65 8.84
CA LYS A 238 -22.30 -1.72 9.64
C LYS A 238 -23.50 -1.25 10.50
N PRO A 239 -23.46 -0.11 11.23
CA PRO A 239 -24.60 0.33 12.04
C PRO A 239 -25.84 0.71 11.22
N LEU A 240 -25.62 1.31 10.04
CA LEU A 240 -26.68 1.75 9.14
C LEU A 240 -27.31 0.56 8.39
N LEU A 241 -26.50 -0.40 7.95
CA LEU A 241 -26.96 -1.61 7.26
C LEU A 241 -27.81 -2.51 8.18
N LEU A 242 -27.50 -2.56 9.49
CA LEU A 242 -28.36 -3.20 10.50
C LEU A 242 -29.76 -2.57 10.54
N LEU A 243 -29.83 -1.25 10.62
CA LEU A 243 -31.09 -0.50 10.74
C LEU A 243 -31.93 -0.63 9.46
N ALA A 244 -31.33 -0.42 8.29
CA ALA A 244 -32.03 -0.48 7.01
C ALA A 244 -32.51 -1.89 6.65
N LEU A 245 -31.76 -2.95 7.00
CA LEU A 245 -32.26 -4.32 6.86
C LEU A 245 -33.42 -4.59 7.83
N GLU A 246 -33.39 -4.05 9.06
CA GLU A 246 -34.53 -4.20 9.98
C GLU A 246 -35.79 -3.48 9.45
N ASP A 247 -35.64 -2.30 8.87
CA ASP A 247 -36.73 -1.57 8.21
C ASP A 247 -37.25 -2.29 6.97
N TYR A 248 -36.36 -2.86 6.13
CA TYR A 248 -36.76 -3.68 4.98
C TYR A 248 -37.53 -4.96 5.38
N PHE A 249 -37.29 -5.49 6.59
CA PHE A 249 -38.13 -6.55 7.17
C PHE A 249 -39.52 -6.09 7.61
N LYS A 250 -39.74 -4.78 7.85
CA LYS A 250 -41.06 -4.20 8.18
C LYS A 250 -41.81 -3.81 6.90
N SER A 251 -41.09 -3.29 5.92
CA SER A 251 -41.60 -2.81 4.63
C SER A 251 -40.65 -3.25 3.50
N PRO A 252 -40.88 -4.43 2.89
CA PRO A 252 -40.00 -4.98 1.85
C PRO A 252 -40.28 -4.30 0.50
N PHE A 253 -39.84 -3.04 0.37
CA PHE A 253 -40.04 -2.20 -0.81
C PHE A 253 -38.72 -1.59 -1.33
N PRO A 254 -38.56 -1.35 -2.65
CA PRO A 254 -37.37 -0.71 -3.22
C PRO A 254 -37.05 0.68 -2.64
N GLU A 255 -38.06 1.41 -2.18
CA GLU A 255 -37.93 2.74 -1.57
C GLU A 255 -37.03 2.74 -0.33
N THR A 256 -36.95 1.63 0.42
CA THR A 256 -36.02 1.49 1.55
C THR A 256 -34.56 1.44 1.08
N LEU A 257 -34.29 0.80 -0.07
CA LEU A 257 -32.96 0.78 -0.68
C LEU A 257 -32.60 2.16 -1.24
N ALA A 258 -33.55 2.84 -1.88
CA ALA A 258 -33.37 4.21 -2.39
C ALA A 258 -33.05 5.20 -1.25
N ALA A 259 -33.79 5.14 -0.15
CA ALA A 259 -33.52 5.94 1.05
C ALA A 259 -32.11 5.66 1.61
N LEU A 260 -31.74 4.39 1.77
CA LEU A 260 -30.41 3.99 2.23
C LEU A 260 -29.30 4.51 1.30
N TYR A 261 -29.48 4.40 -0.02
CA TYR A 261 -28.52 4.86 -1.03
C TYR A 261 -28.31 6.38 -1.00
N HIS A 262 -29.41 7.14 -0.96
CA HIS A 262 -29.32 8.60 -0.88
C HIS A 262 -28.71 9.05 0.46
N SER A 263 -29.03 8.40 1.58
CA SER A 263 -28.37 8.63 2.87
C SER A 263 -26.86 8.38 2.80
N LEU A 264 -26.43 7.25 2.25
CA LEU A 264 -25.01 6.86 2.12
C LEU A 264 -24.22 7.84 1.24
N ASN A 265 -24.80 8.29 0.13
CA ASN A 265 -24.17 9.20 -0.81
C ASN A 265 -24.30 10.70 -0.42
N ALA A 266 -25.12 11.04 0.57
CA ALA A 266 -25.22 12.39 1.15
C ALA A 266 -24.28 12.61 2.36
N MET A 267 -23.34 11.70 2.60
CA MET A 267 -22.31 11.82 3.64
C MET A 267 -21.29 12.91 3.28
N ASP A 268 -21.11 13.92 4.13
CA ASP A 268 -20.10 14.97 3.89
C ASP A 268 -18.72 14.54 4.43
N LEU A 269 -17.77 14.35 3.52
CA LEU A 269 -16.34 14.13 3.82
C LEU A 269 -15.44 15.28 3.30
N SER A 270 -16.01 16.40 2.88
CA SER A 270 -15.29 17.46 2.17
C SER A 270 -14.21 18.17 2.98
N LEU A 271 -14.32 18.14 4.32
CA LEU A 271 -13.32 18.70 5.24
C LEU A 271 -12.15 17.75 5.55
N LEU A 272 -12.16 16.51 5.05
CA LEU A 272 -11.00 15.60 5.13
C LEU A 272 -9.91 16.07 4.14
N PRO A 273 -8.73 16.52 4.60
CA PRO A 273 -7.65 16.94 3.71
C PRO A 273 -7.04 15.74 2.99
N ARG A 274 -6.62 15.93 1.73
CA ARG A 274 -5.78 14.96 1.01
C ARG A 274 -4.35 15.03 1.54
N PHE A 275 -3.85 13.90 2.03
CA PHE A 275 -2.49 13.74 2.55
C PHE A 275 -1.56 13.13 1.49
N THR A 276 -0.33 13.62 1.39
CA THR A 276 0.68 13.02 0.49
C THR A 276 1.09 11.62 0.97
N TYR A 277 1.69 10.81 0.10
CA TYR A 277 2.23 9.49 0.50
C TYR A 277 3.08 9.53 1.79
N LEU A 278 4.00 10.50 1.91
CA LEU A 278 4.89 10.63 3.07
C LEU A 278 4.11 10.98 4.35
N GLU A 279 3.15 11.90 4.25
CA GLU A 279 2.29 12.29 5.38
C GLU A 279 1.39 11.14 5.83
N ARG A 280 0.80 10.39 4.88
CA ARG A 280 0.03 9.18 5.18
C ARG A 280 0.89 8.13 5.88
N HIS A 281 2.15 7.97 5.49
CA HIS A 281 3.08 7.07 6.16
C HIS A 281 3.43 7.52 7.58
N ILE A 282 3.67 8.82 7.80
CA ILE A 282 3.95 9.40 9.12
C ILE A 282 2.74 9.25 10.05
N LEU A 283 1.54 9.59 9.58
CA LEU A 283 0.30 9.42 10.34
C LEU A 283 0.10 7.94 10.72
N GLN A 284 0.30 7.00 9.78
CA GLN A 284 0.25 5.56 10.02
C GLN A 284 1.45 4.99 10.83
N ALA A 285 2.32 5.82 11.39
CA ALA A 285 3.51 5.41 12.15
C ALA A 285 3.66 6.12 13.52
N SER A 286 2.74 7.01 13.87
CA SER A 286 2.73 7.76 15.13
C SER A 286 1.43 7.50 15.92
N ASP A 287 1.53 7.40 17.25
CA ASP A 287 0.35 7.33 18.13
C ASP A 287 -0.15 8.75 18.53
N ALA A 288 0.43 9.82 17.98
CA ALA A 288 0.04 11.20 18.26
C ALA A 288 -1.29 11.59 17.59
N LYS A 289 -2.21 12.18 18.36
CA LYS A 289 -3.59 12.48 17.92
C LYS A 289 -3.75 13.82 17.21
N ASP A 290 -2.86 14.78 17.42
CA ASP A 290 -2.91 16.13 16.84
C ASP A 290 -1.82 16.36 15.77
N ILE A 291 -1.31 15.29 15.16
CA ILE A 291 -0.35 15.36 14.06
C ILE A 291 -1.05 15.80 12.76
N PHE A 292 -0.53 16.85 12.11
CA PHE A 292 -1.17 17.54 10.98
C PHE A 292 -2.57 18.14 11.27
N ILE A 293 -2.91 18.45 12.54
CA ILE A 293 -4.16 19.16 12.89
C ILE A 293 -4.24 20.53 12.19
N GLU A 294 -3.09 21.11 11.87
CA GLU A 294 -2.87 22.31 11.08
C GLU A 294 -3.56 22.23 9.70
N LYS A 295 -3.63 21.04 9.08
CA LYS A 295 -4.30 20.82 7.79
C LYS A 295 -5.82 20.87 7.92
N PHE A 296 -6.39 20.31 9.00
CA PHE A 296 -7.82 20.44 9.29
C PHE A 296 -8.21 21.89 9.62
N GLU A 297 -7.36 22.63 10.34
CA GLU A 297 -7.52 24.08 10.49
C GLU A 297 -7.58 24.81 9.14
N GLN A 298 -6.69 24.46 8.21
CA GLN A 298 -6.66 25.07 6.87
C GLN A 298 -7.91 24.74 6.06
N MET A 299 -8.39 23.48 6.06
CA MET A 299 -9.65 23.09 5.41
C MET A 299 -10.84 23.90 5.94
N ILE A 300 -10.96 24.04 7.25
CA ILE A 300 -12.06 24.78 7.89
C ILE A 300 -11.98 26.28 7.56
N LYS A 301 -10.78 26.87 7.57
CA LYS A 301 -10.56 28.28 7.20
C LYS A 301 -10.92 28.54 5.72
N GLN A 302 -10.51 27.64 4.82
CA GLN A 302 -10.82 27.72 3.39
C GLN A 302 -12.33 27.60 3.16
N ARG A 303 -12.98 26.55 3.69
CA ARG A 303 -14.44 26.37 3.57
C ARG A 303 -15.24 27.56 4.10
N SER A 304 -14.81 28.14 5.22
CA SER A 304 -15.45 29.34 5.80
C SER A 304 -15.30 30.58 4.93
N ALA A 305 -14.21 30.68 4.15
CA ALA A 305 -14.01 31.76 3.18
C ALA A 305 -14.84 31.51 1.89
N ASP A 306 -14.91 30.28 1.41
CA ASP A 306 -15.72 29.87 0.25
C ASP A 306 -17.22 30.15 0.51
N GLU A 307 -17.75 29.70 1.66
CA GLU A 307 -19.13 29.95 2.07
C GLU A 307 -19.44 31.45 2.22
N LYS A 308 -18.45 32.26 2.62
CA LYS A 308 -18.61 33.71 2.67
C LYS A 308 -18.64 34.31 1.27
N PHE A 309 -17.72 33.92 0.40
CA PHE A 309 -17.65 34.41 -0.98
C PHE A 309 -18.94 34.12 -1.77
N LEU A 310 -19.52 32.93 -1.60
CA LEU A 310 -20.83 32.60 -2.19
C LEU A 310 -21.94 33.52 -1.67
N ARG A 311 -22.06 33.72 -0.35
CA ARG A 311 -23.05 34.64 0.25
C ARG A 311 -22.90 36.08 -0.21
N ASP A 312 -21.65 36.56 -0.32
CA ASP A 312 -21.32 37.91 -0.78
C ASP A 312 -21.60 38.07 -2.30
N THR A 313 -21.62 36.97 -3.07
CA THR A 313 -21.87 36.97 -4.54
C THR A 313 -23.35 36.76 -4.91
N GLU A 314 -24.07 35.90 -4.20
CA GLU A 314 -25.48 35.56 -4.50
C GLU A 314 -26.50 36.62 -4.02
N GLY A 315 -26.04 37.71 -3.39
CA GLY A 315 -26.74 38.99 -3.33
C GLY A 315 -28.14 38.99 -2.68
N SER A 316 -28.48 37.98 -1.87
CA SER A 316 -29.85 37.67 -1.45
C SER A 316 -30.18 38.16 -0.03
N PRO A 317 -30.95 39.26 0.14
CA PRO A 317 -31.09 39.94 1.43
C PRO A 317 -32.30 39.46 2.25
N GLN A 318 -32.44 38.14 2.48
CA GLN A 318 -33.48 37.62 3.37
C GLN A 318 -32.97 36.71 4.49
N LYS A 319 -33.60 36.88 5.65
CA LYS A 319 -33.19 36.35 6.95
C LYS A 319 -33.53 34.88 7.08
N HIS A 320 -32.56 34.04 7.42
CA HIS A 320 -32.75 33.01 8.44
C HIS A 320 -31.50 32.94 9.34
N SER A 321 -31.73 32.84 10.65
CA SER A 321 -30.68 32.97 11.66
C SER A 321 -29.99 31.63 11.99
N SER A 322 -29.54 30.90 10.97
CA SER A 322 -28.54 29.86 11.15
C SER A 322 -27.17 30.52 11.22
N SER A 323 -26.50 30.44 12.37
CA SER A 323 -25.05 30.59 12.40
C SER A 323 -24.45 29.56 11.43
N PRO A 324 -23.42 29.89 10.64
CA PRO A 324 -22.72 28.88 9.85
C PRO A 324 -22.31 27.72 10.77
N PRO A 325 -22.36 26.46 10.28
CA PRO A 325 -21.97 25.31 11.09
C PRO A 325 -20.58 25.56 11.67
N LYS A 326 -20.48 25.52 13.00
CA LYS A 326 -19.18 25.65 13.68
C LYS A 326 -18.42 24.35 13.49
N HIS A 327 -17.75 24.23 12.36
CA HIS A 327 -16.78 23.17 12.08
C HIS A 327 -15.76 23.16 13.22
N ALA A 328 -15.83 22.12 14.05
CA ALA A 328 -14.89 21.91 15.13
C ALA A 328 -13.65 21.20 14.60
N LEU A 329 -12.49 21.43 15.23
CA LEU A 329 -11.30 20.64 14.94
C LEU A 329 -11.49 19.20 15.42
N PRO A 330 -10.98 18.21 14.68
CA PRO A 330 -11.02 16.82 15.12
C PRO A 330 -10.25 16.67 16.42
N ARG A 331 -10.76 15.80 17.32
CA ARG A 331 -10.06 15.41 18.56
C ARG A 331 -8.93 14.42 18.30
N ASP A 332 -8.95 13.81 17.12
CA ASP A 332 -8.05 12.76 16.68
C ASP A 332 -7.93 12.87 15.15
N THR A 333 -6.74 13.15 14.66
CA THR A 333 -6.47 13.37 13.22
C THR A 333 -6.47 12.06 12.43
N HIS A 334 -6.40 10.90 13.11
CA HIS A 334 -6.48 9.58 12.50
C HIS A 334 -7.91 9.19 12.06
N GLU A 335 -8.94 9.75 12.70
CA GLU A 335 -10.35 9.43 12.46
C GLU A 335 -11.18 10.71 12.25
N PHE A 336 -11.56 10.98 11.00
CA PHE A 336 -12.47 12.07 10.69
C PHE A 336 -13.92 11.71 11.08
N GLU A 337 -14.50 12.47 12.01
CA GLU A 337 -15.86 12.29 12.50
C GLU A 337 -16.87 12.97 11.56
N SER A 338 -17.67 12.17 10.85
CA SER A 338 -18.79 12.63 10.00
C SER A 338 -20.12 12.01 10.49
N LYS A 339 -21.21 12.26 9.75
CA LYS A 339 -22.57 11.80 10.08
C LYS A 339 -23.32 11.40 8.81
N ILE A 340 -24.11 10.35 8.92
CA ILE A 340 -25.07 9.91 7.89
C ILE A 340 -26.48 10.13 8.45
N ILE A 341 -27.37 10.75 7.68
CA ILE A 341 -28.77 10.99 8.09
C ILE A 341 -29.65 9.98 7.36
N TYR A 342 -30.34 9.11 8.10
CA TYR A 342 -31.25 8.10 7.58
C TYR A 342 -32.50 8.04 8.47
N ASN A 343 -33.69 8.14 7.86
CA ASN A 343 -34.99 8.21 8.56
C ASN A 343 -34.98 9.23 9.72
N ASP A 344 -34.50 10.45 9.44
CA ASP A 344 -34.25 11.57 10.39
C ASP A 344 -33.25 11.30 11.54
N ILE A 345 -32.67 10.10 11.63
CA ILE A 345 -31.65 9.74 12.61
C ILE A 345 -30.26 10.08 12.04
N ALA A 346 -29.54 10.98 12.73
CA ALA A 346 -28.14 11.29 12.43
C ALA A 346 -27.21 10.28 13.12
N ILE A 347 -26.68 9.33 12.34
CA ILE A 347 -25.76 8.28 12.78
C ILE A 347 -24.32 8.80 12.62
N PRO A 348 -23.51 8.92 13.69
CA PRO A 348 -22.11 9.32 13.59
C PRO A 348 -21.26 8.19 12.99
N VAL A 349 -20.33 8.54 12.11
CA VAL A 349 -19.37 7.63 11.46
C VAL A 349 -17.95 8.19 11.58
N LYS A 350 -16.96 7.29 11.56
CA LYS A 350 -15.53 7.60 11.71
C LYS A 350 -14.78 7.10 10.50
N VAL A 351 -14.30 8.01 9.65
CA VAL A 351 -13.54 7.67 8.44
C VAL A 351 -12.04 7.74 8.76
N PRO A 352 -11.25 6.68 8.54
CA PRO A 352 -9.81 6.72 8.75
C PRO A 352 -9.15 7.70 7.77
N SER A 353 -8.39 8.67 8.30
CA SER A 353 -7.77 9.74 7.50
C SER A 353 -6.61 9.27 6.61
N ALA A 354 -5.97 8.15 6.97
CA ALA A 354 -4.99 7.48 6.13
C ALA A 354 -5.07 5.96 6.34
N ILE A 355 -5.16 5.22 5.23
CA ILE A 355 -5.29 3.75 5.23
C ILE A 355 -4.02 3.17 4.60
N SER A 356 -3.45 2.13 5.21
CA SER A 356 -2.30 1.42 4.61
C SER A 356 -2.75 0.64 3.36
N PRO A 357 -1.86 0.44 2.37
CA PRO A 357 -2.10 -0.52 1.29
C PRO A 357 -2.62 -1.87 1.80
N GLU A 358 -3.46 -2.53 0.98
CA GLU A 358 -4.02 -3.87 1.25
C GLU A 358 -4.89 -3.97 2.53
N THR A 359 -5.26 -2.84 3.14
CA THR A 359 -6.08 -2.80 4.36
C THR A 359 -7.53 -2.49 4.00
N VAL A 360 -8.35 -3.54 3.92
CA VAL A 360 -9.80 -3.46 3.60
C VAL A 360 -10.63 -4.00 4.76
N GLY A 361 -11.74 -3.34 5.08
CA GLY A 361 -12.60 -3.68 6.22
C GLY A 361 -11.99 -3.26 7.56
N ASN A 362 -12.29 -4.02 8.61
CA ASN A 362 -11.64 -3.93 9.91
C ASN A 362 -11.35 -5.37 10.36
N PHE A 363 -10.11 -5.64 10.76
CA PHE A 363 -9.61 -6.97 11.12
C PHE A 363 -8.43 -6.82 12.09
N SER A 364 -8.16 -7.87 12.86
CA SER A 364 -7.09 -7.91 13.86
C SER A 364 -5.95 -8.83 13.41
N LEU A 365 -4.76 -8.28 13.25
CA LEU A 365 -3.54 -9.07 13.03
C LEU A 365 -3.22 -9.87 14.29
N ILE A 366 -3.50 -9.32 15.48
CA ILE A 366 -3.31 -10.02 16.76
C ILE A 366 -4.18 -11.28 16.83
N LYS A 367 -5.46 -11.23 16.43
CA LYS A 367 -6.37 -12.38 16.34
C LYS A 367 -5.81 -13.44 15.40
N LEU A 368 -5.39 -13.06 14.18
CA LEU A 368 -4.79 -13.98 13.21
C LEU A 368 -3.52 -14.65 13.75
N ILE A 369 -2.61 -13.87 14.33
CA ILE A 369 -1.35 -14.37 14.91
C ILE A 369 -1.65 -15.32 16.07
N GLN A 370 -2.56 -14.98 16.99
CA GLN A 370 -2.91 -15.83 18.13
C GLN A 370 -3.51 -17.18 17.70
N ILE A 371 -4.40 -17.19 16.70
CA ILE A 371 -5.06 -18.41 16.19
C ILE A 371 -4.04 -19.48 15.78
N PHE A 372 -2.99 -19.12 15.04
CA PHE A 372 -2.03 -20.10 14.52
C PHE A 372 -0.77 -20.27 15.39
N SER A 373 -0.40 -19.28 16.20
CA SER A 373 0.79 -19.38 17.09
C SER A 373 0.51 -20.27 18.31
N GLY A 374 -0.66 -20.13 18.94
CA GLY A 374 -1.01 -20.83 20.18
C GLY A 374 -0.96 -22.37 20.07
N PRO A 375 -1.62 -22.97 19.07
CA PRO A 375 -1.58 -24.42 18.84
C PRO A 375 -0.18 -24.93 18.47
N HIS A 376 0.61 -24.14 17.73
CA HIS A 376 1.96 -24.51 17.33
C HIS A 376 2.94 -24.48 18.52
N ALA A 377 2.87 -23.46 19.38
CA ALA A 377 3.70 -23.37 20.58
C ALA A 377 3.37 -24.44 21.63
N SER A 378 2.10 -24.84 21.76
CA SER A 378 1.66 -25.87 22.71
C SER A 378 1.82 -27.31 22.21
N SER A 379 1.79 -27.52 20.90
CA SER A 379 2.08 -28.81 20.26
C SER A 379 2.63 -28.56 18.84
N PRO A 380 3.96 -28.47 18.68
CA PRO A 380 4.57 -28.21 17.38
C PRO A 380 4.45 -29.43 16.47
N GLN A 381 3.92 -29.21 15.27
CA GLN A 381 3.78 -30.24 14.23
C GLN A 381 4.69 -29.88 13.04
N PRO A 382 5.43 -30.85 12.47
CA PRO A 382 6.31 -30.58 11.34
C PRO A 382 5.50 -30.36 10.06
N PHE A 383 5.86 -29.32 9.31
CA PHE A 383 5.40 -29.06 7.96
C PHE A 383 6.10 -29.97 6.94
N ALA A 384 5.42 -30.24 5.81
CA ALA A 384 6.08 -30.77 4.63
C ALA A 384 7.11 -29.75 4.12
N LEU A 385 8.33 -30.19 3.82
CA LEU A 385 9.41 -29.32 3.40
C LEU A 385 9.16 -28.77 1.99
N HIS A 386 9.13 -27.45 1.84
CA HIS A 386 9.05 -26.77 0.55
C HIS A 386 9.96 -25.53 0.57
N PRO A 387 10.93 -25.36 -0.36
CA PRO A 387 11.97 -24.32 -0.25
C PRO A 387 11.45 -22.89 -0.09
N HIS A 388 10.33 -22.54 -0.74
CA HIS A 388 9.73 -21.20 -0.58
C HIS A 388 9.02 -21.01 0.76
N LEU A 389 8.46 -22.07 1.36
CA LEU A 389 7.51 -21.97 2.48
C LEU A 389 8.15 -22.22 3.84
N THR A 390 9.05 -23.21 3.93
CA THR A 390 9.66 -23.66 5.19
C THR A 390 11.09 -23.11 5.33
N SER A 391 11.23 -21.79 5.43
CA SER A 391 12.52 -21.07 5.49
C SER A 391 13.42 -21.52 6.66
N SER A 392 12.82 -21.81 7.83
CA SER A 392 13.50 -22.34 9.02
C SER A 392 13.40 -23.87 9.13
N GLY A 393 13.12 -24.58 8.02
CA GLY A 393 12.88 -26.02 7.99
C GLY A 393 11.50 -26.44 8.50
N ALA A 394 11.33 -27.72 8.85
CA ALA A 394 10.01 -28.32 9.12
C ALA A 394 9.23 -27.67 10.29
N TYR A 395 9.90 -26.95 11.19
CA TYR A 395 9.28 -26.22 12.31
C TYR A 395 9.27 -24.69 12.10
N THR A 396 9.30 -24.23 10.85
CA THR A 396 9.06 -22.81 10.51
C THR A 396 7.73 -22.34 11.11
N HIS A 397 7.73 -21.18 11.77
CA HIS A 397 6.54 -20.67 12.46
C HIS A 397 5.36 -20.48 11.49
N PRO A 398 4.11 -20.88 11.81
CA PRO A 398 3.00 -20.90 10.83
C PRO A 398 2.71 -19.56 10.17
N ILE A 399 2.87 -18.44 10.90
CA ILE A 399 2.66 -17.10 10.35
C ILE A 399 3.73 -16.74 9.31
N ILE A 400 4.96 -17.25 9.46
CA ILE A 400 6.03 -17.11 8.46
C ILE A 400 5.73 -17.99 7.24
N VAL A 401 5.22 -19.22 7.44
CA VAL A 401 4.76 -20.10 6.35
C VAL A 401 3.64 -19.43 5.53
N LEU A 402 2.69 -18.77 6.18
CA LEU A 402 1.63 -17.99 5.53
C LEU A 402 2.18 -16.81 4.73
N VAL A 403 3.02 -15.96 5.32
CA VAL A 403 3.60 -14.81 4.61
C VAL A 403 4.49 -15.27 3.45
N ASN A 404 5.29 -16.33 3.62
CA ASN A 404 6.06 -16.97 2.56
C ASN A 404 5.15 -17.46 1.41
N ALA A 405 3.98 -18.06 1.71
CA ALA A 405 3.03 -18.51 0.69
C ALA A 405 2.43 -17.36 -0.11
N LEU A 406 2.11 -16.25 0.57
CA LEU A 406 1.57 -15.04 -0.06
C LEU A 406 2.63 -14.33 -0.92
N LEU A 407 3.84 -14.13 -0.39
CA LEU A 407 4.96 -13.53 -1.12
C LEU A 407 5.38 -14.36 -2.34
N THR A 408 5.20 -15.68 -2.31
CA THR A 408 5.52 -16.57 -3.46
C THR A 408 4.28 -16.99 -4.27
N GLN A 409 3.20 -16.20 -4.16
CA GLN A 409 1.97 -16.29 -4.96
C GLN A 409 1.37 -17.70 -5.03
N LYS A 410 1.38 -18.43 -3.91
CA LYS A 410 0.74 -19.74 -3.76
C LYS A 410 -0.75 -19.62 -3.48
N ARG A 411 -1.51 -20.69 -3.73
CA ARG A 411 -2.95 -20.78 -3.49
C ARG A 411 -3.22 -21.06 -2.01
N VAL A 412 -3.75 -20.07 -1.29
CA VAL A 412 -3.98 -20.13 0.15
C VAL A 412 -5.48 -20.18 0.43
N ILE A 413 -5.94 -21.15 1.24
CA ILE A 413 -7.35 -21.28 1.64
C ILE A 413 -7.50 -21.22 3.17
N PHE A 414 -8.31 -20.29 3.65
CA PHE A 414 -8.76 -20.19 5.03
C PHE A 414 -10.08 -20.96 5.22
N LEU A 415 -10.03 -22.07 5.94
CA LEU A 415 -11.20 -22.91 6.23
C LEU A 415 -11.80 -22.55 7.59
N GLY A 416 -13.04 -22.04 7.55
CA GLY A 416 -13.85 -21.67 8.71
C GLY A 416 -15.03 -22.61 8.96
N HIS A 417 -14.82 -23.93 8.98
CA HIS A 417 -15.93 -24.86 9.19
C HIS A 417 -16.65 -24.60 10.54
N ASN A 418 -17.98 -24.47 10.50
CA ASN A 418 -18.85 -24.06 11.62
C ASN A 418 -18.60 -22.65 12.19
N ARG A 419 -17.70 -21.84 11.61
CA ARG A 419 -17.50 -20.42 11.96
C ARG A 419 -18.49 -19.51 11.23
N PRO A 420 -18.77 -18.30 11.77
CA PRO A 420 -19.40 -17.23 11.00
C PRO A 420 -18.54 -16.87 9.78
N SER A 421 -19.16 -16.63 8.63
CA SER A 421 -18.45 -16.33 7.37
C SER A 421 -17.53 -15.10 7.51
N GLY A 422 -17.95 -14.10 8.30
CA GLY A 422 -17.17 -12.91 8.59
C GLY A 422 -15.88 -13.15 9.35
N GLU A 423 -15.79 -14.18 10.21
CA GLU A 423 -14.50 -14.53 10.85
C GLU A 423 -13.48 -15.04 9.83
N VAL A 424 -13.95 -15.63 8.74
CA VAL A 424 -13.11 -16.15 7.65
C VAL A 424 -12.64 -15.01 6.75
N ALA A 425 -13.56 -14.10 6.39
CA ALA A 425 -13.23 -12.89 5.64
C ALA A 425 -12.24 -11.98 6.39
N GLU A 426 -12.45 -11.75 7.70
CA GLU A 426 -11.51 -11.03 8.56
C GLU A 426 -10.10 -11.67 8.54
N ALA A 427 -10.01 -13.01 8.51
CA ALA A 427 -8.73 -13.72 8.47
C ALA A 427 -8.00 -13.59 7.12
N VAL A 428 -8.74 -13.67 6.00
CA VAL A 428 -8.17 -13.45 4.64
C VAL A 428 -7.63 -12.02 4.50
N LEU A 429 -8.40 -11.03 4.94
CA LEU A 429 -8.03 -9.60 4.87
C LEU A 429 -6.85 -9.29 5.79
N ALA A 430 -6.83 -9.87 7.00
CA ALA A 430 -5.67 -9.83 7.88
C ALA A 430 -4.42 -10.42 7.24
N ALA A 431 -4.52 -11.55 6.55
CA ALA A 431 -3.39 -12.19 5.89
C ALA A 431 -2.82 -11.34 4.74
N CYS A 432 -3.67 -10.71 3.92
CA CYS A 432 -3.26 -9.79 2.85
C CYS A 432 -2.49 -8.58 3.41
N SER A 433 -3.04 -7.93 4.45
CA SER A 433 -2.41 -6.79 5.12
C SER A 433 -1.10 -7.17 5.84
N LEU A 434 -1.00 -8.40 6.34
CA LEU A 434 0.21 -8.93 6.99
C LEU A 434 1.37 -9.12 6.00
N ALA A 435 1.11 -9.76 4.84
CA ALA A 435 2.12 -9.93 3.79
C ALA A 435 2.48 -8.60 3.11
N SER A 436 1.54 -7.66 3.05
CA SER A 436 1.79 -6.29 2.59
C SER A 436 2.79 -5.52 3.44
N GLY A 437 2.68 -5.61 4.77
CA GLY A 437 3.33 -4.67 5.70
C GLY A 437 2.87 -3.21 5.56
N GLY A 438 1.88 -2.93 4.69
CA GLY A 438 1.55 -1.58 4.22
C GLY A 438 2.58 -1.01 3.23
N ILE A 439 3.31 -1.88 2.51
CA ILE A 439 4.35 -1.51 1.52
C ILE A 439 4.12 -2.26 0.21
N LEU A 440 3.99 -3.58 0.26
CA LEU A 440 3.74 -4.41 -0.91
C LEU A 440 2.24 -4.42 -1.24
N ARG A 441 1.88 -4.22 -2.51
CA ARG A 441 0.49 -4.30 -2.99
C ARG A 441 0.22 -5.53 -3.87
N GLY A 442 -1.06 -5.75 -4.19
CA GLY A 442 -1.54 -6.75 -5.14
C GLY A 442 -2.08 -8.05 -4.54
N PHE A 443 -2.25 -8.16 -3.22
CA PHE A 443 -2.82 -9.35 -2.60
C PHE A 443 -4.36 -9.34 -2.69
N THR A 444 -4.97 -8.19 -2.39
CA THR A 444 -6.41 -7.93 -2.43
C THR A 444 -7.03 -8.10 -3.83
N ARG A 445 -6.32 -7.76 -4.91
CA ARG A 445 -6.74 -8.02 -6.30
C ARG A 445 -6.88 -9.53 -6.65
N HIS A 446 -6.43 -10.41 -5.75
CA HIS A 446 -6.49 -11.88 -5.89
C HIS A 446 -7.03 -12.53 -4.60
N ALA A 447 -7.70 -11.74 -3.76
CA ALA A 447 -8.32 -12.19 -2.53
C ALA A 447 -9.82 -12.39 -2.74
N PHE A 448 -10.32 -13.49 -2.20
CA PHE A 448 -11.73 -13.88 -2.18
C PHE A 448 -12.12 -14.05 -0.71
N PRO A 449 -12.39 -12.95 0.04
CA PRO A 449 -12.50 -13.02 1.50
C PRO A 449 -13.62 -13.96 1.96
N TYR A 450 -14.67 -14.09 1.16
CA TYR A 450 -15.57 -15.24 1.17
C TYR A 450 -15.77 -15.77 -0.26
N THR A 451 -15.78 -17.09 -0.41
CA THR A 451 -16.21 -17.82 -1.61
C THR A 451 -16.77 -19.19 -1.23
N ASP A 452 -17.55 -19.77 -2.13
CA ASP A 452 -18.21 -21.06 -1.99
C ASP A 452 -17.64 -22.12 -2.96
N LEU A 453 -18.39 -23.20 -3.20
CA LEU A 453 -18.05 -24.25 -4.15
C LEU A 453 -18.48 -23.94 -5.60
N THR A 454 -19.42 -23.04 -5.87
CA THR A 454 -19.89 -22.78 -7.25
C THR A 454 -18.85 -21.98 -8.04
N LYS A 455 -18.01 -21.21 -7.34
CA LYS A 455 -16.87 -20.48 -7.91
C LYS A 455 -15.54 -21.24 -8.01
N ILE A 456 -15.49 -22.55 -7.70
CA ILE A 456 -14.21 -23.30 -7.70
C ILE A 456 -13.49 -23.28 -9.07
N ASP A 457 -14.24 -23.45 -10.17
CA ASP A 457 -13.67 -23.44 -11.53
C ASP A 457 -13.25 -22.05 -12.00
N GLU A 458 -13.73 -20.99 -11.34
CA GLU A 458 -13.23 -19.61 -11.55
C GLU A 458 -11.97 -19.37 -10.74
N LEU A 459 -11.99 -19.76 -9.47
CA LEU A 459 -10.89 -19.61 -8.52
C LEU A 459 -9.61 -20.31 -9.01
N LEU A 460 -9.75 -21.51 -9.58
CA LEU A 460 -8.63 -22.29 -10.12
C LEU A 460 -8.02 -21.72 -11.42
N LYS A 461 -8.68 -20.77 -12.10
CA LYS A 461 -8.06 -20.01 -13.21
C LYS A 461 -7.05 -18.97 -12.69
N VAL A 462 -7.14 -18.60 -11.42
CA VAL A 462 -6.19 -17.65 -10.80
C VAL A 462 -4.95 -18.42 -10.33
N PRO A 463 -3.74 -18.15 -10.86
CA PRO A 463 -2.55 -18.97 -10.58
C PRO A 463 -2.11 -18.94 -9.11
N GLY A 464 -2.49 -17.90 -8.37
CA GLY A 464 -2.32 -17.80 -6.92
C GLY A 464 -3.33 -16.80 -6.36
N PHE A 465 -3.97 -17.18 -5.26
CA PHE A 465 -5.11 -16.49 -4.66
C PHE A 465 -5.15 -16.69 -3.13
N VAL A 466 -5.94 -15.87 -2.45
CA VAL A 466 -6.22 -16.00 -1.00
C VAL A 466 -7.73 -16.10 -0.79
N ALA A 467 -8.25 -17.30 -0.49
CA ALA A 467 -9.69 -17.55 -0.42
C ALA A 467 -10.17 -17.92 1.00
N GLY A 468 -11.35 -17.44 1.38
CA GLY A 468 -12.03 -17.80 2.63
C GLY A 468 -13.26 -18.67 2.37
N VAL A 469 -13.33 -19.85 2.99
CA VAL A 469 -14.39 -20.85 2.75
C VAL A 469 -14.92 -21.43 4.07
N THR A 470 -16.21 -21.72 4.13
CA THR A 470 -16.85 -22.39 5.30
C THR A 470 -17.11 -23.89 5.06
N ASN A 471 -17.10 -24.31 3.79
CA ASN A 471 -17.43 -25.68 3.39
C ASN A 471 -16.24 -26.64 3.63
N PRO A 472 -16.42 -27.78 4.33
CA PRO A 472 -15.31 -28.67 4.69
C PRO A 472 -14.75 -29.48 3.51
N ALA A 473 -15.41 -29.52 2.33
CA ALA A 473 -14.94 -30.26 1.17
C ALA A 473 -13.52 -29.85 0.75
N PHE A 474 -13.21 -28.55 0.82
CA PHE A 474 -11.89 -27.99 0.53
C PHE A 474 -10.74 -28.67 1.30
N ALA A 475 -10.98 -29.20 2.52
CA ALA A 475 -9.94 -29.88 3.30
C ALA A 475 -9.47 -31.22 2.68
N ASN A 476 -10.28 -31.83 1.82
CA ASN A 476 -10.02 -33.14 1.21
C ASN A 476 -9.40 -33.03 -0.20
N HIS A 477 -9.66 -31.93 -0.91
CA HIS A 477 -9.18 -31.67 -2.26
C HIS A 477 -7.83 -30.93 -2.22
N HIS A 478 -6.76 -31.68 -1.99
CA HIS A 478 -5.38 -31.18 -1.95
C HIS A 478 -4.93 -30.53 -3.28
N GLU A 479 -5.59 -30.84 -4.39
CA GLU A 479 -5.36 -30.27 -5.70
C GLU A 479 -5.82 -28.80 -5.83
N TRP A 480 -6.72 -28.32 -4.97
CA TRP A 480 -7.28 -26.96 -5.03
C TRP A 480 -6.41 -25.88 -4.36
N TRP A 481 -5.45 -26.27 -3.52
CA TRP A 481 -4.65 -25.33 -2.72
C TRP A 481 -3.23 -25.82 -2.49
N ASP A 482 -2.34 -24.89 -2.15
CA ASP A 482 -0.95 -25.15 -1.79
C ASP A 482 -0.74 -25.04 -0.27
N LEU A 483 -1.50 -24.15 0.39
CA LEU A 483 -1.55 -23.99 1.85
C LEU A 483 -3.01 -23.91 2.33
N LEU A 484 -3.38 -24.79 3.26
CA LEU A 484 -4.67 -24.76 3.97
C LEU A 484 -4.47 -24.22 5.40
N CYS A 485 -5.24 -23.19 5.76
CA CYS A 485 -5.26 -22.55 7.08
C CYS A 485 -6.60 -22.85 7.77
N ASP A 486 -6.62 -23.84 8.66
CA ASP A 486 -7.80 -24.28 9.41
C ASP A 486 -8.00 -23.38 10.65
N LEU A 487 -9.02 -22.51 10.59
CA LEU A 487 -9.34 -21.54 11.65
C LEU A 487 -9.94 -22.20 12.91
N PRO A 488 -10.86 -23.19 12.82
CA PRO A 488 -11.29 -23.98 13.98
C PRO A 488 -10.18 -24.63 14.80
N SER A 489 -9.17 -25.24 14.17
CA SER A 489 -8.08 -25.92 14.90
C SER A 489 -6.81 -25.07 15.11
N GLY A 490 -6.71 -23.93 14.40
CA GLY A 490 -5.52 -23.08 14.39
C GLY A 490 -4.29 -23.80 13.83
N ARG A 491 -4.49 -24.68 12.84
CA ARG A 491 -3.43 -25.44 12.16
C ARG A 491 -3.29 -25.01 10.72
N MET A 492 -2.09 -25.15 10.18
CA MET A 492 -1.82 -25.01 8.76
C MET A 492 -1.31 -26.34 8.19
N LYS A 493 -1.62 -26.63 6.92
CA LYS A 493 -1.14 -27.79 6.18
C LYS A 493 -0.63 -27.34 4.82
N ILE A 494 0.55 -27.79 4.42
CA ILE A 494 1.05 -27.65 3.05
C ILE A 494 0.53 -28.84 2.24
N SER A 495 0.10 -28.61 1.01
CA SER A 495 -0.50 -29.63 0.16
C SER A 495 0.52 -30.71 -0.26
N SER A 496 0.06 -31.96 -0.39
CA SER A 496 0.84 -33.03 -1.04
C SER A 496 0.99 -32.83 -2.55
N CYS A 497 0.21 -31.91 -3.14
CA CYS A 497 0.16 -31.60 -4.56
C CYS A 497 0.81 -30.24 -4.89
N ILE A 498 1.50 -29.61 -3.93
CA ILE A 498 2.22 -28.35 -4.16
C ILE A 498 3.33 -28.54 -5.20
N GLU A 499 3.38 -27.65 -6.19
CA GLU A 499 4.45 -27.66 -7.19
C GLU A 499 5.81 -27.38 -6.55
N PRO A 500 6.85 -28.17 -6.86
CA PRO A 500 8.19 -27.96 -6.31
C PRO A 500 8.78 -26.63 -6.76
N ALA A 501 9.60 -26.02 -5.90
CA ALA A 501 10.36 -24.83 -6.25
C ALA A 501 11.26 -25.08 -7.48
N PRO A 502 11.24 -24.20 -8.50
CA PRO A 502 12.15 -24.30 -9.64
C PRO A 502 13.60 -24.02 -9.22
N VAL A 503 14.57 -24.57 -9.95
CA VAL A 503 15.98 -24.21 -9.79
C VAL A 503 16.21 -22.86 -10.48
N THR A 504 16.68 -21.87 -9.73
CA THR A 504 16.90 -20.50 -10.21
C THR A 504 18.39 -20.14 -10.21
N GLU A 505 18.76 -19.09 -10.94
CA GLU A 505 20.16 -18.65 -11.05
C GLU A 505 20.75 -18.24 -9.69
N GLY A 506 19.99 -17.56 -8.82
CA GLY A 506 20.41 -17.27 -7.46
C GLY A 506 20.60 -18.51 -6.59
N SER A 507 19.75 -19.54 -6.76
CA SER A 507 19.95 -20.83 -6.07
C SER A 507 21.25 -21.52 -6.48
N LEU A 508 21.62 -21.43 -7.77
CA LEU A 508 22.88 -21.97 -8.30
C LEU A 508 24.09 -21.12 -7.89
N TYR A 509 23.97 -19.79 -7.87
CA TYR A 509 25.02 -18.86 -7.47
C TYR A 509 25.49 -19.13 -6.03
N PHE A 510 24.56 -19.14 -5.06
CA PHE A 510 24.90 -19.40 -3.66
C PHE A 510 25.30 -20.86 -3.39
N GLN A 511 24.86 -21.81 -4.22
CA GLN A 511 25.36 -23.20 -4.19
C GLN A 511 26.82 -23.31 -4.67
N GLN A 512 27.19 -22.59 -5.74
CA GLN A 512 28.54 -22.64 -6.32
C GLN A 512 29.60 -21.97 -5.45
N LEU A 513 29.22 -20.95 -4.67
CA LEU A 513 30.13 -20.22 -3.77
C LEU A 513 30.73 -21.08 -2.64
N ASN A 514 30.26 -22.31 -2.41
CA ASN A 514 30.79 -23.26 -1.43
C ASN A 514 30.92 -22.70 0.01
N LEU A 515 30.14 -21.66 0.33
CA LEU A 515 29.78 -21.34 1.70
C LEU A 515 29.14 -22.58 2.35
N PRO A 516 29.38 -22.86 3.64
CA PRO A 516 28.79 -24.01 4.32
C PRO A 516 27.30 -23.78 4.67
N ALA A 517 26.48 -23.50 3.64
CA ALA A 517 25.10 -23.95 3.61
C ALA A 517 25.13 -25.48 3.72
N GLN A 518 25.06 -25.97 4.96
CA GLN A 518 25.11 -27.40 5.22
C GLN A 518 24.03 -28.10 4.41
N SER A 519 24.43 -29.17 3.74
CA SER A 519 23.62 -29.92 2.79
C SER A 519 22.22 -30.22 3.33
N SER A 520 21.25 -30.27 2.41
CA SER A 520 19.87 -30.68 2.63
C SER A 520 19.77 -32.13 3.11
N ALA A 521 20.16 -32.35 4.37
CA ALA A 521 20.17 -33.62 5.07
C ALA A 521 18.98 -33.64 6.06
N PRO A 522 17.89 -34.37 5.76
CA PRO A 522 16.63 -34.29 6.51
C PRO A 522 16.65 -35.08 7.83
N ASN A 523 17.73 -35.02 8.59
CA ASN A 523 17.86 -35.62 9.93
C ASN A 523 19.07 -35.05 10.71
N SER A 524 18.88 -33.94 11.41
CA SER A 524 19.64 -33.61 12.62
C SER A 524 18.80 -32.72 13.54
N GLY A 525 18.91 -32.92 14.85
CA GLY A 525 18.03 -32.29 15.84
C GLY A 525 18.51 -30.93 16.34
N SER A 526 17.54 -30.09 16.70
CA SER A 526 17.59 -29.11 17.79
C SER A 526 18.48 -27.85 17.74
N SER A 527 19.40 -27.63 16.79
CA SER A 527 20.24 -26.40 16.85
C SER A 527 20.85 -25.81 15.55
N SER A 528 20.34 -26.13 14.35
CA SER A 528 20.70 -25.38 13.13
C SER A 528 19.97 -24.01 13.11
N GLY A 529 20.51 -23.04 13.85
CA GLY A 529 19.79 -21.82 14.24
C GLY A 529 19.39 -20.88 13.10
N ASP A 530 18.08 -20.58 13.04
CA ASP A 530 17.39 -19.42 12.45
C ASP A 530 18.23 -18.46 11.58
N LEU A 531 18.66 -18.90 10.40
CA LEU A 531 19.51 -18.10 9.50
C LEU A 531 18.79 -16.90 8.86
N THR A 532 17.45 -16.92 8.84
CA THR A 532 16.62 -15.80 8.34
C THR A 532 16.27 -14.80 9.44
N GLY A 533 16.39 -15.17 10.72
CA GLY A 533 15.90 -14.39 11.86
C GLY A 533 14.38 -14.48 12.06
N ASP A 534 13.70 -15.37 11.33
CA ASP A 534 12.24 -15.51 11.33
C ASP A 534 11.71 -15.93 12.71
N SER A 535 12.43 -16.79 13.43
CA SER A 535 12.04 -17.26 14.77
C SER A 535 12.23 -16.17 15.82
N THR A 536 13.38 -15.49 15.80
CA THR A 536 13.66 -14.38 16.73
C THR A 536 12.72 -13.19 16.55
N PHE A 537 12.28 -12.92 15.30
CA PHE A 537 11.24 -11.95 14.99
C PHE A 537 9.87 -12.39 15.53
N MET A 538 9.46 -13.64 15.32
CA MET A 538 8.19 -14.14 15.83
C MET A 538 8.11 -14.18 17.36
N ASP A 539 9.20 -14.50 18.05
CA ASP A 539 9.28 -14.41 19.52
C ASP A 539 9.04 -12.99 20.04
N ASP A 540 9.55 -11.97 19.34
CA ASP A 540 9.35 -10.56 19.68
C ASP A 540 7.93 -10.06 19.35
N ILE A 541 7.32 -10.53 18.26
CA ILE A 541 5.90 -10.34 17.96
C ILE A 541 5.01 -10.94 19.07
N ILE A 542 5.24 -12.21 19.43
CA ILE A 542 4.49 -12.93 20.47
C ILE A 542 4.67 -12.23 21.83
N ARG A 543 5.88 -11.76 22.14
CA ARG A 543 6.17 -10.97 23.35
C ARG A 543 5.41 -9.64 23.37
N SER A 544 5.33 -8.92 22.26
CA SER A 544 4.53 -7.70 22.16
C SER A 544 3.03 -7.95 22.36
N VAL A 545 2.50 -9.03 21.78
CA VAL A 545 1.11 -9.46 21.99
C VAL A 545 0.84 -9.82 23.45
N ALA A 546 1.73 -10.61 24.09
CA ALA A 546 1.59 -10.99 25.49
C ALA A 546 1.67 -9.79 26.46
N SER A 547 2.46 -8.77 26.11
CA SER A 547 2.56 -7.50 26.84
C SER A 547 1.50 -6.46 26.43
N ARG A 548 0.48 -6.86 25.65
CA ARG A 548 -0.70 -6.05 25.27
C ARG A 548 -0.39 -4.78 24.47
N HIS A 549 0.63 -4.84 23.61
CA HIS A 549 0.82 -3.81 22.57
C HIS A 549 -0.35 -3.84 21.58
N GLY A 550 -0.78 -2.66 21.11
CA GLY A 550 -1.88 -2.53 20.17
C GLY A 550 -1.53 -2.94 18.73
N GLU A 551 -2.56 -3.05 17.88
CA GLU A 551 -2.42 -3.40 16.46
C GLU A 551 -1.41 -2.52 15.70
N GLY A 552 -1.33 -1.21 16.00
CA GLY A 552 -0.37 -0.29 15.39
C GLY A 552 1.09 -0.71 15.60
N ALA A 553 1.46 -1.12 16.82
CA ALA A 553 2.81 -1.60 17.12
C ALA A 553 3.14 -2.93 16.43
N ILE A 554 2.15 -3.83 16.28
CA ILE A 554 2.32 -5.09 15.54
C ILE A 554 2.46 -4.81 14.04
N ARG A 555 1.65 -3.90 13.47
CA ARG A 555 1.77 -3.42 12.09
C ARG A 555 3.14 -2.77 11.84
N ALA A 556 3.65 -1.96 12.76
CA ALA A 556 4.97 -1.34 12.64
C ALA A 556 6.12 -2.37 12.61
N LYS A 557 6.04 -3.44 13.42
CA LYS A 557 7.02 -4.55 13.38
C LYS A 557 6.96 -5.34 12.07
N TRP A 558 5.77 -5.64 11.56
CA TRP A 558 5.61 -6.30 10.26
C TRP A 558 6.04 -5.41 9.08
N ARG A 559 5.73 -4.11 9.13
CA ARG A 559 6.24 -3.11 8.17
C ARG A 559 7.77 -3.13 8.14
N ALA A 560 8.43 -3.09 9.31
CA ALA A 560 9.89 -3.16 9.40
C ALA A 560 10.48 -4.46 8.81
N TYR A 561 9.83 -5.61 9.02
CA TYR A 561 10.21 -6.90 8.43
C TYR A 561 10.09 -6.89 6.89
N ILE A 562 9.02 -6.30 6.34
CA ILE A 562 8.84 -6.17 4.88
C ILE A 562 9.79 -5.11 4.29
N THR A 563 10.08 -4.00 4.98
CA THR A 563 11.14 -3.04 4.57
C THR A 563 12.52 -3.71 4.52
N LYS A 564 12.82 -4.60 5.48
CA LYS A 564 14.03 -5.42 5.45
C LYS A 564 14.02 -6.36 4.24
N PHE A 565 12.92 -7.06 3.99
CA PHE A 565 12.77 -7.97 2.86
C PHE A 565 13.05 -7.30 1.51
N THR A 566 12.42 -6.16 1.20
CA THR A 566 12.59 -5.49 -0.09
C THR A 566 14.00 -4.91 -0.27
N ARG A 567 14.61 -4.36 0.78
CA ARG A 567 15.98 -3.81 0.72
C ARG A 567 17.06 -4.90 0.65
N ILE A 568 16.87 -6.06 1.28
CA ILE A 568 17.75 -7.23 1.08
C ILE A 568 17.57 -7.80 -0.33
N SER A 569 16.34 -7.84 -0.85
CA SER A 569 16.05 -8.28 -2.22
C SER A 569 16.75 -7.41 -3.26
N ALA A 570 16.77 -6.08 -3.08
CA ALA A 570 17.49 -5.16 -3.96
C ALA A 570 19.01 -5.47 -4.02
N THR A 571 19.64 -5.72 -2.87
CA THR A 571 21.06 -6.11 -2.82
C THR A 571 21.30 -7.52 -3.37
N PHE A 572 20.39 -8.47 -3.15
CA PHE A 572 20.44 -9.80 -3.75
C PHE A 572 20.45 -9.72 -5.28
N GLU A 573 19.58 -8.90 -5.86
CA GLU A 573 19.52 -8.70 -7.30
C GLU A 573 20.80 -8.07 -7.85
N GLN A 574 21.31 -7.01 -7.20
CA GLN A 574 22.62 -6.43 -7.55
C GLN A 574 23.77 -7.46 -7.47
N THR A 575 23.70 -8.42 -6.53
CA THR A 575 24.75 -9.44 -6.31
C THR A 575 24.69 -10.60 -7.33
N VAL A 576 23.49 -11.06 -7.70
CA VAL A 576 23.28 -12.23 -8.57
C VAL A 576 23.11 -11.83 -10.04
N TYR A 577 22.40 -10.74 -10.30
CA TYR A 577 21.98 -10.29 -11.64
C TYR A 577 22.67 -9.00 -12.10
N GLY A 578 23.53 -8.41 -11.26
CA GLY A 578 24.30 -7.19 -11.55
C GLY A 578 23.51 -5.87 -11.48
N ALA A 579 22.18 -5.92 -11.42
CA ALA A 579 21.30 -4.76 -11.34
C ALA A 579 20.01 -5.10 -10.57
N THR A 580 19.25 -4.09 -10.15
CA THR A 580 17.94 -4.23 -9.51
C THR A 580 16.97 -3.16 -10.00
N ALA A 581 15.69 -3.50 -10.10
CA ALA A 581 14.61 -2.53 -10.31
C ALA A 581 13.92 -2.11 -8.98
N LEU A 582 14.29 -2.74 -7.86
CA LEU A 582 13.70 -2.53 -6.53
C LEU A 582 14.23 -1.29 -5.81
N HIS A 583 15.25 -0.63 -6.36
CA HIS A 583 15.86 0.57 -5.81
C HIS A 583 16.48 1.41 -6.92
N ILE A 584 15.86 2.55 -7.23
CA ILE A 584 16.37 3.51 -8.20
C ILE A 584 17.33 4.46 -7.48
N ILE A 585 18.58 4.48 -7.94
CA ILE A 585 19.61 5.45 -7.56
C ILE A 585 19.60 6.56 -8.64
N ALA A 586 19.75 7.82 -8.25
CA ALA A 586 20.07 8.87 -9.21
C ALA A 586 21.40 8.52 -9.92
N PRO A 587 21.55 8.71 -11.25
CA PRO A 587 22.75 8.31 -11.98
C PRO A 587 23.95 9.21 -11.64
N SER A 588 24.62 8.92 -10.53
CA SER A 588 25.84 9.58 -10.05
C SER A 588 27.09 9.02 -10.76
N ASP A 589 27.13 9.17 -12.08
CA ASP A 589 28.30 9.03 -12.95
C ASP A 589 29.25 7.85 -12.63
N ASP A 590 28.72 6.62 -12.56
CA ASP A 590 29.46 5.37 -12.26
C ASP A 590 30.56 5.01 -13.30
N SER A 591 30.89 5.89 -14.25
CA SER A 591 31.99 5.75 -15.23
C SER A 591 33.38 6.12 -14.70
N VAL A 592 33.62 6.07 -13.39
CA VAL A 592 34.94 6.31 -12.76
C VAL A 592 35.38 5.13 -11.88
N ASP A 593 35.30 3.93 -12.44
CA ASP A 593 35.66 2.65 -11.79
C ASP A 593 37.19 2.39 -11.71
N ASP A 594 38.00 3.46 -11.80
CA ASP A 594 39.47 3.40 -11.94
C ASP A 594 40.17 4.53 -11.13
N GLN A 595 39.78 4.68 -9.86
CA GLN A 595 40.50 5.48 -8.86
C GLN A 595 40.72 4.65 -7.58
N PRO A 596 41.97 4.58 -7.06
CA PRO A 596 42.27 3.76 -5.88
C PRO A 596 41.72 4.37 -4.59
N GLU A 597 41.36 3.50 -3.64
CA GLU A 597 40.93 3.87 -2.28
C GLU A 597 42.00 4.75 -1.60
N GLY A 598 41.76 6.05 -1.52
CA GLY A 598 42.71 7.00 -0.91
C GLY A 598 42.56 8.47 -1.27
N GLN A 599 41.80 8.83 -2.32
CA GLN A 599 41.56 10.23 -2.71
C GLN A 599 40.09 10.62 -2.52
N THR A 600 39.74 11.05 -1.30
CA THR A 600 38.45 11.69 -0.99
C THR A 600 38.40 13.08 -1.63
N GLY A 601 37.92 13.15 -2.87
CA GLY A 601 38.09 14.31 -3.77
C GLY A 601 36.84 15.11 -4.15
N SER A 602 35.65 14.78 -3.63
CA SER A 602 34.42 15.55 -3.83
C SER A 602 33.98 16.20 -2.51
N SER A 603 34.35 17.47 -2.31
CA SER A 603 34.08 18.23 -1.08
C SER A 603 32.63 18.71 -0.91
N ASP A 604 31.67 18.03 -1.53
CA ASP A 604 30.26 18.40 -1.55
C ASP A 604 29.45 17.50 -0.60
N PRO A 605 28.85 18.02 0.49
CA PRO A 605 28.04 17.23 1.42
C PRO A 605 26.76 16.67 0.78
N ALA A 606 26.38 17.08 -0.44
CA ALA A 606 25.29 16.46 -1.19
C ALA A 606 25.59 15.03 -1.68
N TYR A 607 26.87 14.65 -1.82
CA TYR A 607 27.29 13.37 -2.41
C TYR A 607 27.83 12.38 -1.37
N LEU A 608 26.93 11.70 -0.65
CA LEU A 608 27.29 10.65 0.31
C LEU A 608 26.98 9.25 -0.24
N ARG A 609 28.01 8.53 -0.71
CA ARG A 609 27.89 7.20 -1.33
C ARG A 609 27.40 6.14 -0.34
N GLY A 610 26.47 5.29 -0.77
CA GLY A 610 25.94 4.14 -0.03
C GLY A 610 24.41 4.06 -0.07
N HIS A 611 23.88 2.88 -0.38
CA HIS A 611 22.45 2.62 -0.59
C HIS A 611 22.04 1.22 -0.12
N GLY A 612 20.73 0.97 0.01
CA GLY A 612 20.20 -0.36 0.32
C GLY A 612 20.32 -0.75 1.80
N TYR A 613 20.25 -2.05 2.12
CA TYR A 613 20.30 -2.52 3.51
C TYR A 613 21.70 -2.42 4.13
N VAL A 614 21.76 -2.33 5.47
CA VAL A 614 23.01 -2.10 6.22
C VAL A 614 23.35 -3.32 7.07
N TRP A 615 24.46 -3.99 6.72
CA TRP A 615 25.02 -5.10 7.48
C TRP A 615 26.23 -4.66 8.31
N PRO A 616 26.51 -5.30 9.47
CA PRO A 616 27.69 -5.01 10.28
C PRO A 616 28.99 -5.51 9.64
N ASP A 617 28.93 -6.55 8.80
CA ASP A 617 30.05 -7.16 8.11
C ASP A 617 29.59 -7.95 6.86
N GLU A 618 30.48 -8.13 5.90
CA GLU A 618 30.19 -8.82 4.62
C GLU A 618 29.87 -10.32 4.80
N LEU A 619 30.40 -10.99 5.83
CA LEU A 619 30.12 -12.40 6.09
C LEU A 619 28.70 -12.59 6.64
N THR A 620 28.19 -11.64 7.43
CA THR A 620 26.77 -11.58 7.81
C THR A 620 25.88 -11.30 6.60
N LYS A 621 26.27 -10.37 5.71
CA LYS A 621 25.57 -10.11 4.43
C LYS A 621 25.46 -11.37 3.58
N GLN A 622 26.56 -12.06 3.30
CA GLN A 622 26.57 -13.27 2.47
C GLN A 622 25.73 -14.41 3.08
N ARG A 623 25.77 -14.59 4.40
CA ARG A 623 24.93 -15.57 5.10
C ARG A 623 23.44 -15.25 4.99
N GLU A 624 23.07 -13.99 5.18
CA GLU A 624 21.67 -13.58 5.13
C GLU A 624 21.12 -13.65 3.69
N LEU A 625 21.88 -13.19 2.69
CA LEU A 625 21.53 -13.38 1.28
C LEU A 625 21.31 -14.87 0.95
N THR A 626 22.22 -15.75 1.40
CA THR A 626 22.11 -17.22 1.24
C THR A 626 20.86 -17.81 1.92
N ALA A 627 20.44 -17.26 3.06
CA ALA A 627 19.27 -17.74 3.80
C ALA A 627 17.93 -17.29 3.20
N TRP A 628 17.92 -16.17 2.47
CA TRP A 628 16.71 -15.57 1.91
C TRP A 628 16.44 -15.94 0.43
N VAL A 629 17.39 -16.57 -0.27
CA VAL A 629 17.32 -16.96 -1.71
C VAL A 629 15.94 -17.45 -2.12
N SER A 630 15.44 -18.53 -1.51
CA SER A 630 14.18 -19.18 -1.90
C SER A 630 12.93 -18.31 -1.72
N ARG A 631 12.97 -17.33 -0.80
CA ARG A 631 11.89 -16.36 -0.58
C ARG A 631 11.95 -15.26 -1.63
N ILE A 632 13.15 -14.75 -1.92
CA ILE A 632 13.38 -13.67 -2.89
C ILE A 632 13.05 -14.16 -4.29
N GLU A 633 13.63 -15.28 -4.72
CA GLU A 633 13.43 -15.85 -6.06
C GLU A 633 11.98 -16.27 -6.32
N GLY A 634 11.30 -16.78 -5.29
CA GLY A 634 9.87 -17.08 -5.34
C GLY A 634 8.98 -15.84 -5.42
N TRP A 635 9.45 -14.65 -4.98
CA TRP A 635 8.73 -13.37 -5.06
C TRP A 635 9.00 -12.61 -6.36
N ARG A 636 10.22 -12.68 -6.91
CA ARG A 636 10.68 -11.94 -8.11
C ARG A 636 9.88 -12.19 -9.40
N ASN A 637 9.05 -13.22 -9.44
CA ASN A 637 8.19 -13.56 -10.58
C ASN A 637 6.69 -13.34 -10.27
N THR A 638 6.36 -12.63 -9.20
CA THR A 638 4.98 -12.42 -8.73
C THR A 638 4.46 -11.02 -9.05
N ARG A 639 3.13 -10.90 -9.12
CA ARG A 639 2.46 -9.60 -9.33
C ARG A 639 2.86 -8.55 -8.30
N SER A 640 3.09 -8.97 -7.04
CA SER A 640 3.49 -8.08 -5.95
C SER A 640 4.88 -7.45 -6.15
N TYR A 641 5.82 -8.20 -6.74
CA TYR A 641 7.14 -7.69 -7.12
C TYR A 641 7.03 -6.65 -8.25
N TYR A 642 6.27 -6.95 -9.32
CA TYR A 642 6.08 -6.01 -10.43
C TYR A 642 5.38 -4.72 -10.00
N TYR A 643 4.35 -4.81 -9.15
CA TYR A 643 3.72 -3.64 -8.56
C TYR A 643 4.66 -2.83 -7.65
N PHE A 644 5.51 -3.48 -6.85
CA PHE A 644 6.50 -2.77 -6.04
C PHE A 644 7.57 -2.05 -6.87
N ILE A 645 7.92 -2.55 -8.07
CA ILE A 645 8.75 -1.81 -9.04
C ILE A 645 8.01 -0.57 -9.57
N GLN A 646 6.74 -0.71 -9.97
CA GLN A 646 5.92 0.44 -10.40
C GLN A 646 5.84 1.50 -9.31
N ASP A 647 5.59 1.09 -8.06
CA ASP A 647 5.49 1.98 -6.90
C ASP A 647 6.82 2.65 -6.59
N THR A 648 7.94 1.92 -6.70
CA THR A 648 9.29 2.48 -6.53
C THR A 648 9.60 3.51 -7.61
N ALA A 649 9.18 3.29 -8.86
CA ALA A 649 9.33 4.25 -9.95
C ALA A 649 8.45 5.49 -9.78
N ALA A 650 7.17 5.33 -9.42
CA ALA A 650 6.26 6.45 -9.16
C ALA A 650 6.74 7.30 -7.96
N LEU A 651 7.13 6.65 -6.86
CA LEU A 651 7.71 7.32 -5.70
C LEU A 651 9.05 8.00 -6.03
N TYR A 652 9.87 7.45 -6.93
CA TYR A 652 11.09 8.14 -7.37
C TYR A 652 10.77 9.40 -8.19
N LEU A 653 9.80 9.33 -9.11
CA LEU A 653 9.48 10.43 -10.03
C LEU A 653 8.71 11.59 -9.38
N ALA A 654 7.82 11.31 -8.42
CA ALA A 654 6.93 12.31 -7.81
C ALA A 654 6.90 12.31 -6.27
N GLY A 655 7.29 11.21 -5.61
CA GLY A 655 7.12 11.02 -4.16
C GLY A 655 8.39 11.15 -3.31
N ARG A 656 9.56 11.41 -3.91
CA ARG A 656 10.87 11.51 -3.24
C ARG A 656 11.55 12.86 -3.52
N PRO A 657 11.42 13.84 -2.61
CA PRO A 657 12.12 15.12 -2.69
C PRO A 657 13.65 14.98 -2.68
N VAL A 658 14.19 14.10 -1.82
CA VAL A 658 15.63 13.84 -1.74
C VAL A 658 15.95 12.57 -2.52
N GLN A 659 16.70 12.76 -3.61
CA GLN A 659 17.15 11.71 -4.52
C GLN A 659 18.69 11.54 -4.55
N SER A 660 19.44 12.51 -4.01
CA SER A 660 20.92 12.50 -4.05
C SER A 660 21.57 11.51 -3.08
N ILE A 661 20.90 11.16 -1.97
CA ILE A 661 21.39 10.20 -0.97
C ILE A 661 20.27 9.27 -0.49
N ASP A 662 20.60 8.01 -0.18
CA ASP A 662 19.68 7.09 0.51
C ASP A 662 19.64 7.44 2.01
N ILE A 663 18.72 8.33 2.39
CA ILE A 663 18.47 8.74 3.78
C ILE A 663 18.23 7.51 4.68
N HIS A 664 17.56 6.46 4.19
CA HIS A 664 17.27 5.28 5.00
C HIS A 664 18.54 4.46 5.27
N HIS A 665 19.40 4.29 4.26
CA HIS A 665 20.71 3.65 4.41
C HIS A 665 21.59 4.42 5.42
N HIS A 666 21.71 5.75 5.29
CA HIS A 666 22.58 6.52 6.17
C HIS A 666 22.03 6.66 7.61
N HIS A 667 20.70 6.71 7.80
CA HIS A 667 20.10 6.57 9.14
C HIS A 667 20.38 5.18 9.73
N ASP A 668 20.23 4.11 8.95
CA ASP A 668 20.53 2.76 9.40
C ASP A 668 22.02 2.57 9.75
N ARG A 669 22.94 3.27 9.07
CA ARG A 669 24.37 3.32 9.44
C ARG A 669 24.58 3.93 10.83
N LEU A 670 23.91 5.06 11.13
CA LEU A 670 23.95 5.67 12.48
C LEU A 670 23.36 4.74 13.57
N ARG A 671 22.35 3.95 13.23
CA ARG A 671 21.69 3.02 14.16
C ARG A 671 22.50 1.75 14.42
N SER A 672 23.01 1.12 13.36
CA SER A 672 23.47 -0.27 13.38
C SER A 672 24.99 -0.43 13.39
N LEU A 673 25.77 0.59 13.03
CA LEU A 673 27.23 0.50 12.90
C LEU A 673 27.98 1.30 13.96
N LYS A 674 29.19 0.84 14.28
CA LYS A 674 30.17 1.60 15.08
C LYS A 674 31.02 2.46 14.15
N LEU A 675 30.44 3.57 13.70
CA LEU A 675 31.08 4.54 12.81
C LEU A 675 32.23 5.30 13.49
N SER A 676 33.20 5.78 12.71
CA SER A 676 34.18 6.75 13.22
C SER A 676 33.56 8.14 13.37
N HIS A 677 34.28 9.06 14.02
CA HIS A 677 33.89 10.47 14.06
C HIS A 677 33.88 11.12 12.67
N ALA A 678 34.71 10.67 11.72
CA ALA A 678 34.68 11.19 10.35
C ALA A 678 33.43 10.71 9.59
N ASP A 679 33.11 9.41 9.65
CA ASP A 679 31.96 8.85 8.92
C ASP A 679 30.63 9.38 9.45
N SER A 680 30.52 9.50 10.78
CA SER A 680 29.32 10.04 11.42
C SER A 680 29.17 11.54 11.17
N ALA A 681 30.26 12.33 11.18
CA ALA A 681 30.25 13.72 10.74
C ALA A 681 29.71 13.88 9.31
N GLN A 682 30.21 13.08 8.35
CA GLN A 682 29.73 13.12 6.96
C GLN A 682 28.22 12.85 6.85
N ILE A 683 27.69 11.86 7.58
CA ILE A 683 26.24 11.60 7.60
C ILE A 683 25.46 12.78 8.18
N TYR A 684 25.91 13.37 9.29
CA TYR A 684 25.22 14.53 9.89
C TYR A 684 25.24 15.77 8.98
N LEU A 685 26.36 16.05 8.31
CA LEU A 685 26.46 17.12 7.32
C LEU A 685 25.51 16.87 6.14
N ALA A 686 25.55 15.68 5.54
CA ALA A 686 24.73 15.34 4.37
C ALA A 686 23.22 15.39 4.69
N LEU A 687 22.80 14.80 5.81
CA LEU A 687 21.40 14.85 6.25
C LEU A 687 20.93 16.28 6.52
N SER A 688 21.76 17.11 7.17
CA SER A 688 21.43 18.51 7.42
C SER A 688 21.40 19.35 6.13
N HIS A 689 22.23 19.02 5.14
CA HIS A 689 22.26 19.68 3.83
C HIS A 689 21.03 19.35 2.97
N VAL A 690 20.56 18.10 2.94
CA VAL A 690 19.41 17.71 2.08
C VAL A 690 18.04 17.94 2.73
N CYS A 691 17.94 17.98 4.06
CA CYS A 691 16.66 18.11 4.76
C CYS A 691 16.27 19.58 5.01
N GLN A 692 16.10 20.37 3.95
CA GLN A 692 15.78 21.81 4.03
C GLN A 692 14.25 22.05 4.10
N ASP A 693 13.50 21.52 3.13
CA ASP A 693 12.08 21.81 2.93
C ASP A 693 11.13 20.83 3.64
N TYR A 694 9.86 21.23 3.79
CA TYR A 694 8.77 20.42 4.39
C TYR A 694 8.76 18.96 3.91
N ASN A 695 8.72 18.75 2.58
CA ASN A 695 8.65 17.40 2.02
C ASN A 695 9.93 16.58 2.31
N SER A 696 11.11 17.21 2.37
CA SER A 696 12.37 16.54 2.72
C SER A 696 12.41 16.13 4.20
N ILE A 697 11.85 16.94 5.09
CA ILE A 697 11.69 16.62 6.51
C ILE A 697 10.66 15.49 6.67
N CYS A 698 9.56 15.49 5.92
CA CYS A 698 8.65 14.34 5.85
C CYS A 698 9.38 13.06 5.41
N GLN A 699 10.23 13.11 4.38
CA GLN A 699 11.01 11.95 3.94
C GLN A 699 11.96 11.45 5.05
N LEU A 700 12.64 12.36 5.78
CA LEU A 700 13.46 12.00 6.95
C LEU A 700 12.62 11.33 8.06
N LEU A 701 11.44 11.86 8.38
CA LEU A 701 10.57 11.33 9.43
C LEU A 701 10.05 9.91 9.12
N THR A 702 9.84 9.56 7.84
CA THR A 702 9.44 8.17 7.49
C THR A 702 10.53 7.13 7.76
N VAL A 703 11.82 7.50 7.73
CA VAL A 703 12.93 6.58 8.07
C VAL A 703 13.29 6.58 9.56
N THR A 704 12.76 7.52 10.34
CA THR A 704 12.90 7.61 11.80
C THR A 704 11.57 7.39 12.55
N PRO A 705 10.85 6.27 12.35
CA PRO A 705 9.58 6.04 13.03
C PRO A 705 9.78 5.88 14.55
N GLU A 706 8.77 6.26 15.33
CA GLU A 706 8.80 6.26 16.80
C GLU A 706 9.13 4.87 17.38
N SER A 707 8.58 3.83 16.75
CA SER A 707 8.82 2.41 17.04
C SER A 707 10.28 1.95 16.83
N GLN A 708 11.11 2.74 16.15
CA GLN A 708 12.55 2.49 15.93
C GLN A 708 13.43 3.55 16.62
N ALA A 709 12.96 4.06 17.76
CA ALA A 709 13.57 5.11 18.60
C ALA A 709 13.55 6.55 18.03
N GLY A 710 12.80 6.79 16.95
CA GLY A 710 12.58 8.13 16.43
C GLY A 710 13.87 8.89 16.11
N LEU A 711 13.92 10.18 16.46
CA LEU A 711 15.07 11.05 16.25
C LEU A 711 16.29 10.73 17.13
N PHE A 712 16.29 9.65 17.93
CA PHE A 712 17.35 9.37 18.91
C PHE A 712 18.75 9.36 18.26
N TYR A 713 18.93 8.59 17.18
CA TYR A 713 20.22 8.44 16.51
C TYR A 713 20.68 9.73 15.83
N LEU A 714 19.77 10.52 15.24
CA LEU A 714 20.08 11.85 14.72
C LEU A 714 20.54 12.80 15.85
N SER A 715 19.85 12.76 16.99
CA SER A 715 20.15 13.62 18.14
C SER A 715 21.48 13.32 18.84
N MET A 716 22.11 12.17 18.55
CA MET A 716 23.43 11.85 19.08
C MET A 716 24.54 12.73 18.47
N GLY A 717 24.30 13.37 17.33
CA GLY A 717 25.22 14.36 16.74
C GLY A 717 25.45 15.59 17.64
N LEU A 718 24.53 15.92 18.54
CA LEU A 718 24.73 16.95 19.58
C LEU A 718 25.86 16.62 20.58
N PHE A 719 26.34 15.38 20.58
CA PHE A 719 27.42 14.88 21.45
C PHE A 719 28.69 14.54 20.64
N HIS A 720 28.73 14.88 19.35
CA HIS A 720 29.90 14.70 18.49
C HIS A 720 31.08 15.58 18.99
N PRO A 721 32.35 15.13 18.92
CA PRO A 721 33.50 15.90 19.40
C PRO A 721 33.74 17.21 18.64
N ASP A 722 33.44 17.24 17.34
CA ASP A 722 33.56 18.43 16.50
C ASP A 722 32.44 19.46 16.79
N PRO A 723 32.75 20.74 17.10
CA PRO A 723 31.74 21.80 17.27
C PRO A 723 30.87 22.04 16.03
N MET A 724 31.43 22.02 14.81
CA MET A 724 30.68 22.30 13.57
C MET A 724 29.55 21.30 13.37
N ILE A 725 29.78 20.04 13.74
CA ILE A 725 28.78 18.96 13.64
C ILE A 725 27.70 19.13 14.71
N ARG A 726 28.05 19.57 15.93
CA ARG A 726 27.05 19.87 16.98
C ARG A 726 26.14 21.03 16.57
N GLU A 727 26.70 22.06 15.95
CA GLU A 727 25.99 23.24 15.44
C GLU A 727 25.09 22.82 14.24
N THR A 728 25.64 22.10 13.26
CA THR A 728 24.90 21.62 12.07
C THR A 728 23.72 20.68 12.41
N VAL A 729 23.84 19.86 13.47
CA VAL A 729 22.76 18.98 13.95
C VAL A 729 21.74 19.74 14.79
N LEU A 730 22.15 20.83 15.45
CA LEU A 730 21.23 21.73 16.14
C LEU A 730 20.30 22.44 15.15
N ASP A 731 20.84 22.93 14.03
CA ASP A 731 20.07 23.58 12.96
C ASP A 731 19.12 22.63 12.22
N LEU A 732 19.48 21.34 12.13
CA LEU A 732 18.57 20.29 11.63
C LEU A 732 17.45 20.00 12.63
N LEU A 733 17.75 19.90 13.93
CA LEU A 733 16.75 19.67 14.96
C LEU A 733 15.82 20.88 15.16
N ASP A 734 16.29 22.11 14.92
CA ASP A 734 15.47 23.32 14.85
C ASP A 734 14.43 23.26 13.72
N ARG A 735 14.85 22.92 12.50
CA ARG A 735 13.96 22.71 11.36
C ARG A 735 12.92 21.62 11.63
N ILE A 736 13.35 20.49 12.20
CA ILE A 736 12.44 19.40 12.59
C ILE A 736 11.47 19.86 13.70
N ALA A 737 11.92 20.61 14.70
CA ALA A 737 11.05 21.11 15.77
C ALA A 737 10.02 22.16 15.30
N ALA A 738 10.30 22.89 14.21
CA ALA A 738 9.38 23.82 13.57
C ALA A 738 8.38 23.16 12.60
N HIS A 739 8.62 21.92 12.18
CA HIS A 739 7.81 21.19 11.21
C HIS A 739 6.50 20.64 11.82
N GLU A 740 5.37 20.70 11.09
CA GLU A 740 4.02 20.30 11.55
C GLU A 740 3.98 18.89 12.18
N ALA A 741 4.63 17.92 11.53
CA ALA A 741 4.82 16.58 12.11
C ALA A 741 6.05 16.51 13.03
N GLY A 742 7.13 17.23 12.70
CA GLY A 742 8.42 17.08 13.37
C GLY A 742 8.42 17.56 14.82
N ARG A 743 7.53 18.51 15.17
CA ARG A 743 7.28 18.94 16.57
C ARG A 743 6.93 17.77 17.50
N HIS A 744 6.28 16.72 16.99
CA HIS A 744 5.90 15.52 17.76
C HIS A 744 7.09 14.63 18.06
N PHE A 745 7.86 14.29 17.03
CA PHE A 745 9.09 13.51 17.15
C PHE A 745 10.13 14.25 18.03
N TRP A 746 10.21 15.58 17.91
CA TRP A 746 10.96 16.43 18.83
C TRP A 746 10.41 16.37 20.26
N ALA A 747 9.09 16.43 20.46
CA ALA A 747 8.45 16.31 21.77
C ALA A 747 8.75 14.97 22.46
N GLN A 748 8.98 13.88 21.72
CA GLN A 748 9.37 12.57 22.27
C GLN A 748 10.86 12.45 22.68
N LEU A 749 11.76 13.28 22.16
CA LEU A 749 13.20 13.20 22.50
C LEU A 749 13.48 13.33 24.01
N SER A 750 14.51 12.62 24.48
CA SER A 750 14.83 12.52 25.91
C SER A 750 15.11 13.89 26.56
N ARG A 751 14.79 14.01 27.86
CA ARG A 751 15.11 15.22 28.64
C ARG A 751 16.63 15.51 28.67
N PHE A 752 17.47 14.48 28.62
CA PHE A 752 18.92 14.62 28.54
C PHE A 752 19.35 15.27 27.22
N THR A 753 18.87 14.73 26.09
CA THR A 753 19.08 15.29 24.74
C THR A 753 18.68 16.76 24.68
N LYS A 754 17.46 17.08 25.14
CA LYS A 754 16.92 18.45 25.16
C LYS A 754 17.75 19.41 26.00
N LEU A 755 18.26 18.97 27.16
CA LEU A 755 19.14 19.79 27.99
C LEU A 755 20.48 20.08 27.32
N THR A 756 21.04 19.16 26.55
CA THR A 756 22.25 19.41 25.73
C THR A 756 21.95 20.40 24.61
N TYR A 757 20.85 20.21 23.86
CA TYR A 757 20.38 21.14 22.83
C TYR A 757 20.22 22.57 23.37
N PHE A 758 19.48 22.78 24.46
CA PHE A 758 19.26 24.12 25.02
C PHE A 758 20.56 24.77 25.55
N ARG A 759 21.56 23.99 25.95
CA ARG A 759 22.89 24.51 26.33
C ARG A 759 23.67 24.96 25.11
N LEU A 760 23.75 24.12 24.07
CA LEU A 760 24.43 24.44 22.82
C LEU A 760 23.79 25.64 22.14
N LYS A 761 22.45 25.70 22.07
CA LYS A 761 21.71 26.85 21.50
C LYS A 761 22.09 28.14 22.20
N LYS A 762 22.02 28.18 23.54
CA LYS A 762 22.44 29.34 24.33
C LYS A 762 23.93 29.68 24.14
N GLU A 763 24.80 28.70 23.95
CA GLU A 763 26.22 28.94 23.66
C GLU A 763 26.38 29.66 22.31
N ILE A 764 25.68 29.20 21.26
CA ILE A 764 25.65 29.82 19.93
C ILE A 764 25.05 31.23 20.00
N ASP A 765 23.87 31.40 20.63
CA ASP A 765 23.21 32.69 20.84
C ASP A 765 24.15 33.70 21.53
N SER A 766 24.95 33.24 22.49
CA SER A 766 25.93 34.08 23.21
C SER A 766 27.18 34.42 22.38
N LYS A 767 27.61 33.54 21.46
CA LYS A 767 28.68 33.82 20.48
C LYS A 767 28.21 34.78 19.38
N ALA A 768 26.91 34.78 19.08
CA ALA A 768 26.29 35.65 18.07
C ALA A 768 25.98 37.08 18.56
N SER A 769 26.10 37.35 19.88
CA SER A 769 25.74 38.63 20.50
C SER A 769 26.90 39.50 21.06
N PRO A 770 28.12 39.55 20.47
CA PRO A 770 29.27 40.20 21.13
C PRO A 770 29.33 41.74 21.00
N ASP A 771 28.69 42.36 20.00
CA ASP A 771 28.80 43.79 19.69
C ASP A 771 27.48 44.55 19.95
N GLY A 772 27.15 44.75 21.24
CA GLY A 772 25.97 45.52 21.69
C GLY A 772 26.29 46.63 22.68
N ASP A 773 26.80 46.27 23.86
CA ASP A 773 26.96 47.19 25.01
C ASP A 773 28.41 47.66 25.22
N SER A 774 28.93 48.47 24.29
CA SER A 774 30.28 49.08 24.42
C SER A 774 30.34 50.60 24.11
N GLN A 775 29.18 51.27 23.95
CA GLN A 775 29.10 52.72 23.70
C GLN A 775 28.05 53.46 24.56
N ASN A 776 28.08 53.35 25.89
CA ASN A 776 27.37 54.33 26.75
C ASN A 776 27.92 54.57 28.17
N GLU A 777 29.25 54.56 28.39
CA GLU A 777 29.86 55.04 29.63
C GLU A 777 30.86 56.20 29.39
N SER A 778 30.36 57.42 29.17
CA SER A 778 31.23 58.61 29.14
C SER A 778 30.59 59.94 29.59
N SER A 779 29.62 59.94 30.53
CA SER A 779 29.19 61.18 31.22
C SER A 779 28.41 60.93 32.52
N GLY A 780 28.73 61.70 33.58
CA GLY A 780 27.83 61.89 34.73
C GLY A 780 28.29 61.29 36.07
N GLN A 781 29.08 62.04 36.85
CA GLN A 781 29.37 61.72 38.25
C GLN A 781 28.13 61.98 39.14
N GLY A 782 27.89 61.15 40.17
CA GLY A 782 26.85 61.43 41.18
C GLY A 782 26.86 60.47 42.38
N TRP A 783 27.15 60.98 43.58
CA TRP A 783 27.07 60.21 44.84
C TRP A 783 25.62 59.99 45.30
N ALA A 784 25.33 58.80 45.85
CA ALA A 784 24.68 58.65 47.16
C ALA A 784 24.93 57.25 47.76
N ARG A 785 24.74 57.10 49.08
CA ARG A 785 24.86 55.85 49.85
C ARG A 785 23.57 55.61 50.62
N ARG A 786 23.17 54.32 50.75
CA ARG A 786 22.37 53.72 51.85
C ARG A 786 20.95 54.33 52.06
N SER A 787 19.93 53.51 52.30
CA SER A 787 19.93 52.40 53.26
C SER A 787 19.08 51.22 52.80
#